data_AF-A0A8C7HFT8-F1
#
_entry.id   AF-A0A8C7HFT8-F1
#
_cell.length_a   1.000
_cell.length_b   1.000
_cell.length_c   1.000
_cell.angle_alpha   90.00
_cell.angle_beta   90.00
_cell.angle_gamma   90.00
#
_symmetry.space_group_name_H-M   'P 1'
#
loop_
_entity.id
_entity.type
_entity.pdbx_description
1 polymer ?
#
loop_
_entity_poly.entity_id
_entity_poly.type
_entity_poly.pdbx_seq_one_letter_code
_entity_poly.pdbx_strand_id
1 'polypeptide(L)'
;MGDWWSTARGGGWQVLFFILCLCALDSVTGQARYTIPEEQAEGSIVGNIGRDLGLEVKRLVSGKARIITRGTRQYVDLNRDKGILVVKERIDREELCGQTTPCSFSFELIIENPIQLYRVTVEVRDINDNTPSFPKEEISLEISESAVSATRFSLESAVDPDVGVNGIQNYYLKPTDHFQLEVHSLSNGGKYIEMILQHPLDREKQETLSLVLIATDGGEPQRSGTVRIHITVLDANDNAPVCGQPVYKADVKESSPKGTLITTVSANDADKGINGEVTFAMAHVSKEAKELFELNVSTGEIKLVAKVDFEKTNNYQLNVQAKDHWGLADTCKVVIQITDENDNVPTIQLMSFSHSISEDSPLGTTVAVINVEDADSDGNGMVLCSINADIPFQIEPSLTDYYTIVTESPLDRETVSEYNITIKVSDGGSPPLSSSKNITVKVSDVNDNPPKFVQPEYSKSIQENNSPGFSIFAVRASDADWGQNARVSYFLDDKQVNGLAVSSFVSVNSENGAIHAVRSFDYEQIKSFDFNVTARDGGSPPLSSVVAVRIFVQDQNDNAPQVLYPVQTTSSLVAEMVPRSADVGYLVTKVVAVDVDSGQNAWLSYKLQKATDRALFEVGLQNGEIRTIRQVNDKDAVKQRLTVVVEDNGQPSRSATVNVNVAVADSFPEVLSEFTDFTHEKEYNDNLTFYLVLALAVVSFLFITCLVVIISVKIYRWRQSRILFHSNLPVIPYYPPRYADTLGTGTLQHVYNYEVCRTTDSRKSDCQFARPCSQNVLIMDPSSTGTMQRMQNEQNILDEPDSPLEQKPPNADWRFTQGQRPGPSGAGGPPEMAMGTGPWPNPPTEAEQLQALMAAANVSEATATLGPGTMGLSTRYSPQFTLQHVPDYRQNVYIPGSTATLTSNPQQQQQQQQQQMAAQHQALQAQPSEAAPQPEPPKAAQTPASKKKSTKKEKK
;
A
#
# COMPACT_ATOMS: atom_id res chain seq x y z
N MET A 1 -70.93 21.37 90.15
CA MET A 1 -72.34 20.99 89.93
C MET A 1 -72.83 20.49 91.27
N GLY A 2 -73.75 21.19 91.93
CA GLY A 2 -73.90 21.14 93.40
C GLY A 2 -72.74 21.89 94.10
N ASP A 3 -72.89 22.74 95.12
CA ASP A 3 -73.94 23.05 96.12
C ASP A 3 -73.87 22.31 97.47
N TRP A 4 -73.60 23.10 98.53
CA TRP A 4 -74.30 23.13 99.84
C TRP A 4 -74.13 21.84 100.71
N TRP A 5 -74.45 21.75 102.02
CA TRP A 5 -74.92 22.63 103.11
C TRP A 5 -74.57 21.94 104.47
N SER A 6 -74.70 22.48 105.69
CA SER A 6 -75.21 23.78 106.19
C SER A 6 -74.53 24.17 107.55
N THR A 7 -75.12 25.17 108.20
CA THR A 7 -74.93 25.77 109.53
C THR A 7 -75.01 24.89 110.79
N ALA A 8 -74.38 25.32 111.88
CA ALA A 8 -74.63 24.85 113.26
C ALA A 8 -75.73 25.64 114.01
N ARG A 9 -76.44 25.01 114.96
CA ARG A 9 -76.96 25.57 116.24
C ARG A 9 -77.68 24.49 117.06
N GLY A 10 -77.59 24.54 118.40
CA GLY A 10 -78.27 23.56 119.28
C GLY A 10 -77.86 23.57 120.76
N GLY A 11 -77.74 24.74 121.39
CA GLY A 11 -77.43 24.82 122.84
C GLY A 11 -78.66 24.51 123.70
N GLY A 12 -78.53 23.59 124.68
CA GLY A 12 -79.64 23.23 125.56
C GLY A 12 -79.36 22.35 126.80
N TRP A 13 -78.13 21.81 126.96
CA TRP A 13 -77.78 20.86 128.04
C TRP A 13 -76.70 21.38 129.02
N GLN A 14 -76.52 22.71 129.12
CA GLN A 14 -75.35 23.34 129.75
C GLN A 14 -75.26 23.32 131.28
N VAL A 15 -76.27 22.82 132.02
CA VAL A 15 -76.31 22.97 133.49
C VAL A 15 -76.07 21.65 134.26
N LEU A 16 -76.63 20.51 133.82
CA LEU A 16 -76.41 19.23 134.52
C LEU A 16 -75.03 18.61 134.25
N PHE A 17 -74.49 18.80 133.04
CA PHE A 17 -73.21 18.20 132.66
C PHE A 17 -72.02 18.80 133.43
N PHE A 18 -72.10 20.09 133.77
CA PHE A 18 -71.01 20.84 134.41
C PHE A 18 -70.67 20.36 135.84
N ILE A 19 -71.63 19.79 136.55
CA ILE A 19 -71.44 19.30 137.93
C ILE A 19 -70.93 17.85 137.95
N LEU A 20 -71.28 17.02 136.96
CA LEU A 20 -70.72 15.67 136.85
C LEU A 20 -69.25 15.67 136.36
N CYS A 21 -68.86 16.63 135.52
CA CYS A 21 -67.49 16.73 135.00
C CYS A 21 -66.42 17.05 136.07
N LEU A 22 -66.80 17.58 137.23
CA LEU A 22 -65.83 17.99 138.28
C LEU A 22 -65.38 16.83 139.21
N CYS A 23 -65.98 15.64 139.08
CA CYS A 23 -65.64 14.46 139.91
C CYS A 23 -65.09 13.28 139.10
N ALA A 24 -64.67 13.50 137.84
CA ALA A 24 -64.23 12.45 136.91
C ALA A 24 -62.85 12.73 136.27
N LEU A 25 -62.02 13.56 136.90
CA LEU A 25 -60.69 13.97 136.43
C LEU A 25 -59.59 13.53 137.40
N ASP A 26 -59.43 12.22 137.61
CA ASP A 26 -58.25 11.69 138.32
C ASP A 26 -57.92 10.23 137.92
N SER A 27 -57.47 10.04 136.68
CA SER A 27 -56.88 8.78 136.21
C SER A 27 -55.97 9.00 134.99
N VAL A 28 -54.92 9.81 135.15
CA VAL A 28 -53.91 10.05 134.10
C VAL A 28 -52.95 8.86 134.01
N THR A 29 -53.09 8.04 132.98
CA THR A 29 -52.13 6.98 132.64
C THR A 29 -50.92 7.57 131.91
N GLY A 30 -49.94 8.05 132.67
CA GLY A 30 -48.75 8.70 132.12
C GLY A 30 -47.95 7.81 131.15
N GLN A 31 -47.88 8.24 129.89
CA GLN A 31 -46.91 7.75 128.90
C GLN A 31 -45.96 8.90 128.57
N ALA A 32 -44.65 8.64 128.56
CA ALA A 32 -43.64 9.62 128.16
C ALA A 32 -43.14 9.29 126.74
N ARG A 33 -43.06 10.30 125.88
CA ARG A 33 -42.41 10.21 124.57
C ARG A 33 -41.28 11.23 124.51
N TYR A 34 -40.07 10.74 124.21
CA TYR A 34 -38.90 11.59 123.97
C TYR A 34 -38.47 11.45 122.52
N THR A 35 -37.96 12.55 121.94
CA THR A 35 -37.26 12.51 120.66
C THR A 35 -35.80 12.86 120.89
N ILE A 36 -34.90 11.97 120.51
CA ILE A 36 -33.46 12.23 120.49
C ILE A 36 -32.96 12.16 119.04
N PRO A 37 -31.88 12.86 118.68
CA PRO A 37 -31.09 12.43 117.54
C PRO A 37 -30.51 11.04 117.83
N GLU A 38 -30.14 10.33 116.78
CA GLU A 38 -29.20 9.22 116.91
C GLU A 38 -27.78 9.71 117.20
N GLU A 39 -26.79 8.81 117.21
CA GLU A 39 -25.36 9.14 117.29
C GLU A 39 -24.94 9.98 118.51
N GLN A 40 -25.75 9.93 119.56
CA GLN A 40 -25.48 10.62 120.81
C GLN A 40 -24.45 9.84 121.63
N ALA A 41 -23.42 10.55 122.11
CA ALA A 41 -22.39 9.97 122.97
C ALA A 41 -22.98 9.36 124.25
N GLU A 42 -22.33 8.31 124.78
CA GLU A 42 -22.72 7.68 126.05
C GLU A 42 -22.79 8.71 127.19
N GLY A 43 -23.85 8.63 128.00
CA GLY A 43 -24.16 9.60 129.04
C GLY A 43 -25.00 10.81 128.59
N SER A 44 -25.26 11.00 127.29
CA SER A 44 -26.12 12.07 126.77
C SER A 44 -27.55 12.00 127.32
N ILE A 45 -28.17 13.15 127.58
CA ILE A 45 -29.46 13.23 128.28
C ILE A 45 -30.62 13.03 127.30
N VAL A 46 -31.43 11.99 127.52
CA VAL A 46 -32.62 11.66 126.71
C VAL A 46 -33.86 12.43 127.18
N GLY A 47 -34.00 12.67 128.49
CA GLY A 47 -35.16 13.35 129.07
C GLY A 47 -35.19 13.32 130.61
N ASN A 48 -36.07 14.10 131.24
CA ASN A 48 -36.20 14.13 132.71
C ASN A 48 -37.48 13.41 133.17
N ILE A 49 -37.43 12.08 133.15
CA ILE A 49 -38.55 11.21 133.49
C ILE A 49 -39.10 11.46 134.91
N GLY A 50 -38.28 11.98 135.83
CA GLY A 50 -38.73 12.45 137.14
C GLY A 50 -39.70 13.63 137.02
N ARG A 51 -39.28 14.72 136.36
CA ARG A 51 -40.12 15.89 136.14
C ARG A 51 -41.36 15.57 135.29
N ASP A 52 -41.17 14.86 134.20
CA ASP A 52 -42.17 14.76 133.13
C ASP A 52 -43.31 13.78 133.46
N LEU A 53 -43.08 12.85 134.39
CA LEU A 53 -44.13 11.99 134.99
C LEU A 53 -44.60 12.46 136.38
N GLY A 54 -44.13 13.60 136.88
CA GLY A 54 -44.48 14.10 138.22
C GLY A 54 -43.90 13.27 139.39
N LEU A 55 -42.81 12.57 139.16
CA LEU A 55 -42.14 11.68 140.11
C LEU A 55 -40.98 12.37 140.83
N GLU A 56 -41.11 12.59 142.15
CA GLU A 56 -39.99 13.08 142.96
C GLU A 56 -38.74 12.19 142.83
N VAL A 57 -37.56 12.79 142.78
CA VAL A 57 -36.27 12.05 142.76
C VAL A 57 -36.16 11.10 143.98
N LYS A 58 -36.66 11.51 145.15
CA LYS A 58 -36.75 10.66 146.35
C LYS A 58 -37.59 9.39 146.11
N ARG A 59 -38.65 9.47 145.28
CA ARG A 59 -39.51 8.34 144.91
C ARG A 59 -38.79 7.37 143.97
N LEU A 60 -38.00 7.86 143.03
CA LEU A 60 -37.19 7.04 142.12
C LEU A 60 -36.07 6.26 142.85
N VAL A 61 -35.43 6.89 143.84
CA VAL A 61 -34.42 6.24 144.68
C VAL A 61 -35.08 5.21 145.61
N SER A 62 -36.06 5.61 146.43
CA SER A 62 -36.70 4.73 147.42
C SER A 62 -37.51 3.58 146.81
N GLY A 63 -38.22 3.84 145.71
CA GLY A 63 -38.99 2.85 144.94
C GLY A 63 -38.15 2.02 143.98
N LYS A 64 -36.81 1.98 144.09
CA LYS A 64 -35.91 1.16 143.26
C LYS A 64 -36.21 1.23 141.75
N ALA A 65 -36.45 2.43 141.23
CA ALA A 65 -36.85 2.63 139.84
C ALA A 65 -35.85 1.99 138.85
N ARG A 66 -36.35 1.14 137.95
CA ARG A 66 -35.54 0.38 136.97
C ARG A 66 -36.24 0.24 135.62
N ILE A 67 -35.46 0.33 134.55
CA ILE A 67 -35.91 0.08 133.18
C ILE A 67 -35.98 -1.43 132.93
N ILE A 68 -37.01 -1.87 132.20
CA ILE A 68 -37.09 -3.19 131.58
C ILE A 68 -37.25 -3.00 130.07
N THR A 69 -36.36 -3.64 129.32
CA THR A 69 -36.41 -3.75 127.86
C THR A 69 -36.91 -5.14 127.46
N ARG A 70 -37.53 -5.26 126.28
CA ARG A 70 -37.97 -6.55 125.72
C ARG A 70 -36.88 -7.30 124.92
N GLY A 71 -35.68 -6.73 124.85
CA GLY A 71 -34.51 -7.27 124.16
C GLY A 71 -33.24 -7.15 125.00
N THR A 72 -32.15 -7.73 124.51
CA THR A 72 -30.86 -7.88 125.23
C THR A 72 -30.01 -6.61 125.28
N ARG A 73 -30.03 -5.78 124.23
CA ARG A 73 -29.40 -4.43 124.25
C ARG A 73 -30.26 -3.44 125.03
N GLN A 74 -29.61 -2.45 125.64
CA GLN A 74 -30.26 -1.47 126.51
C GLN A 74 -29.71 -0.06 126.24
N TYR A 75 -30.18 0.54 125.14
CA TYR A 75 -29.77 1.87 124.66
C TYR A 75 -29.89 3.02 125.67
N VAL A 76 -30.78 2.91 126.67
CA VAL A 76 -31.07 3.99 127.63
C VAL A 76 -31.07 3.44 129.06
N ASP A 77 -30.40 4.15 129.97
CA ASP A 77 -30.38 3.88 131.41
C ASP A 77 -31.03 5.02 132.23
N LEU A 78 -31.35 4.74 133.49
CA LEU A 78 -31.98 5.68 134.41
C LEU A 78 -30.99 6.16 135.49
N ASN A 79 -30.59 7.42 135.43
CA ASN A 79 -29.90 8.07 136.54
C ASN A 79 -30.91 8.39 137.65
N ARG A 80 -31.09 7.43 138.58
CA ARG A 80 -32.06 7.48 139.67
C ARG A 80 -31.90 8.68 140.61
N ASP A 81 -30.66 9.15 140.81
CA ASP A 81 -30.34 10.25 141.73
C ASP A 81 -30.62 11.65 141.14
N LYS A 82 -30.89 11.74 139.83
CA LYS A 82 -31.26 12.98 139.13
C LYS A 82 -32.63 12.91 138.44
N GLY A 83 -33.22 11.73 138.31
CA GLY A 83 -34.47 11.52 137.59
C GLY A 83 -34.37 11.70 136.08
N ILE A 84 -33.17 11.53 135.51
CA ILE A 84 -32.93 11.69 134.07
C ILE A 84 -32.63 10.34 133.40
N LEU A 85 -33.15 10.19 132.18
CA LEU A 85 -32.77 9.12 131.27
C LEU A 85 -31.50 9.54 130.52
N VAL A 86 -30.55 8.62 130.36
CA VAL A 86 -29.28 8.84 129.67
C VAL A 86 -29.00 7.73 128.65
N VAL A 87 -28.36 8.08 127.55
CA VAL A 87 -27.86 7.11 126.56
C VAL A 87 -26.78 6.25 127.22
N LYS A 88 -26.84 4.93 126.99
CA LYS A 88 -25.95 3.92 127.60
C LYS A 88 -25.09 3.17 126.58
N GLU A 89 -25.56 3.08 125.35
CA GLU A 89 -24.96 2.39 124.22
C GLU A 89 -25.27 3.28 123.00
N ARG A 90 -24.31 3.49 122.10
CA ARG A 90 -24.47 4.31 120.88
C ARG A 90 -25.73 3.87 120.13
N ILE A 91 -26.60 4.81 119.78
CA ILE A 91 -27.86 4.54 119.10
C ILE A 91 -27.62 4.83 117.62
N ASP A 92 -27.56 3.75 116.86
CA ASP A 92 -27.47 3.66 115.39
C ASP A 92 -28.89 3.34 114.89
N ARG A 93 -29.46 4.18 114.02
CA ARG A 93 -30.86 4.05 113.56
C ARG A 93 -30.98 3.02 112.43
N GLU A 94 -29.91 2.77 111.70
CA GLU A 94 -29.81 1.88 110.55
C GLU A 94 -29.86 0.42 111.00
N GLU A 95 -29.08 0.06 112.01
CA GLU A 95 -29.11 -1.25 112.66
C GLU A 95 -30.43 -1.47 113.42
N LEU A 96 -31.01 -0.41 114.01
CA LEU A 96 -32.24 -0.50 114.80
C LEU A 96 -33.52 -0.64 113.95
N CYS A 97 -33.60 0.08 112.83
CA CYS A 97 -34.84 0.26 112.05
C CYS A 97 -34.66 0.07 110.53
N GLY A 98 -33.43 0.06 110.00
CA GLY A 98 -33.19 0.22 108.56
C GLY A 98 -33.88 1.46 108.02
N GLN A 99 -34.48 1.36 106.83
CA GLN A 99 -35.26 2.46 106.23
C GLN A 99 -36.70 2.62 106.82
N THR A 100 -36.99 2.06 108.00
CA THR A 100 -38.35 2.08 108.59
C THR A 100 -38.63 3.37 109.35
N THR A 101 -39.51 4.23 108.82
CA THR A 101 -39.96 5.47 109.47
C THR A 101 -41.40 5.40 109.99
N PRO A 102 -41.73 5.95 111.19
CA PRO A 102 -40.83 6.58 112.15
C PRO A 102 -40.09 5.53 113.01
N CYS A 103 -38.78 5.70 113.18
CA CYS A 103 -37.98 4.81 114.02
C CYS A 103 -38.21 5.13 115.50
N SER A 104 -38.63 4.13 116.28
CA SER A 104 -38.79 4.28 117.73
C SER A 104 -38.69 2.96 118.48
N PHE A 105 -38.12 3.01 119.67
CA PHE A 105 -38.10 1.89 120.62
C PHE A 105 -38.86 2.28 121.89
N SER A 106 -39.49 1.30 122.56
CA SER A 106 -40.20 1.56 123.81
C SER A 106 -39.80 0.58 124.90
N PHE A 107 -39.64 1.09 126.12
CA PHE A 107 -39.28 0.33 127.31
C PHE A 107 -40.26 0.61 128.46
N GLU A 108 -40.30 -0.31 129.42
CA GLU A 108 -41.18 -0.24 130.58
C GLU A 108 -40.37 0.14 131.83
N LEU A 109 -40.61 1.33 132.38
CA LEU A 109 -40.04 1.80 133.64
C LEU A 109 -40.89 1.29 134.82
N ILE A 110 -40.32 0.47 135.69
CA ILE A 110 -40.96 -0.02 136.91
C ILE A 110 -40.41 0.70 138.14
N ILE A 111 -41.32 1.10 139.03
CA ILE A 111 -41.07 1.61 140.37
C ILE A 111 -41.82 0.71 141.36
N GLU A 112 -41.19 0.33 142.45
CA GLU A 112 -41.71 -0.61 143.45
C GLU A 112 -42.31 0.13 144.67
N ASN A 113 -43.18 -0.57 145.42
CA ASN A 113 -43.77 -0.14 146.71
C ASN A 113 -44.36 1.29 146.77
N PRO A 114 -45.59 1.55 146.28
CA PRO A 114 -46.43 0.66 145.48
C PRO A 114 -45.85 0.42 144.08
N ILE A 115 -46.23 -0.69 143.44
CA ILE A 115 -45.75 -1.01 142.09
C ILE A 115 -46.47 -0.10 141.08
N GLN A 116 -45.69 0.66 140.32
CA GLN A 116 -46.13 1.54 139.24
C GLN A 116 -45.29 1.26 138.00
N LEU A 117 -45.91 1.26 136.82
CA LEU A 117 -45.30 0.86 135.56
C LEU A 117 -45.65 1.89 134.49
N TYR A 118 -44.62 2.53 133.92
CA TYR A 118 -44.75 3.59 132.92
C TYR A 118 -44.12 3.13 131.61
N ARG A 119 -44.86 3.24 130.50
CA ARG A 119 -44.28 3.00 129.18
C ARG A 119 -43.63 4.29 128.67
N VAL A 120 -42.35 4.19 128.33
CA VAL A 120 -41.58 5.27 127.72
C VAL A 120 -41.27 4.87 126.28
N THR A 121 -41.55 5.73 125.33
CA THR A 121 -41.16 5.56 123.92
C THR A 121 -40.11 6.60 123.56
N VAL A 122 -38.98 6.15 123.05
CA VAL A 122 -37.92 7.01 122.51
C VAL A 122 -37.97 6.90 120.99
N GLU A 123 -38.20 8.03 120.35
CA GLU A 123 -38.21 8.21 118.91
C GLU A 123 -36.83 8.73 118.48
N VAL A 124 -36.21 8.02 117.56
CA VAL A 124 -34.85 8.28 117.08
C VAL A 124 -34.96 9.10 115.81
N ARG A 125 -34.33 10.28 115.81
CA ARG A 125 -34.25 11.15 114.63
C ARG A 125 -32.97 10.87 113.86
N ASP A 126 -33.20 10.67 112.57
CA ASP A 126 -32.23 10.53 111.50
C ASP A 126 -31.24 11.71 111.44
N ILE A 127 -29.94 11.41 111.27
CA ILE A 127 -28.85 12.35 111.00
C ILE A 127 -28.24 12.02 109.63
N ASN A 128 -27.74 13.01 108.87
CA ASN A 128 -26.97 12.77 107.64
C ASN A 128 -25.57 12.25 108.00
N ASP A 129 -25.50 10.97 108.36
CA ASP A 129 -24.36 10.24 108.94
C ASP A 129 -23.69 9.34 107.89
N ASN A 130 -24.46 8.77 106.95
CA ASN A 130 -24.00 7.95 105.85
C ASN A 130 -23.72 8.78 104.58
N THR A 131 -23.61 8.13 103.42
CA THR A 131 -23.40 8.79 102.12
C THR A 131 -24.09 7.99 101.03
N PRO A 132 -24.70 8.62 100.00
CA PRO A 132 -25.07 7.95 98.77
C PRO A 132 -23.90 7.12 98.22
N SER A 133 -24.13 5.83 97.96
CA SER A 133 -23.10 4.89 97.50
C SER A 133 -23.60 4.06 96.32
N PHE A 134 -22.75 3.77 95.34
CA PHE A 134 -23.12 2.93 94.20
C PHE A 134 -22.68 1.47 94.42
N PRO A 135 -23.47 0.46 94.00
CA PRO A 135 -23.11 -0.96 94.17
C PRO A 135 -21.85 -1.42 93.40
N LYS A 136 -21.34 -0.59 92.48
CA LYS A 136 -20.20 -0.86 91.60
C LYS A 136 -19.27 0.35 91.57
N GLU A 137 -17.97 0.10 91.45
CA GLU A 137 -16.95 1.15 91.31
C GLU A 137 -16.98 1.82 89.92
N GLU A 138 -17.38 1.06 88.89
CA GLU A 138 -17.53 1.52 87.50
C GLU A 138 -18.67 0.76 86.80
N ILE A 139 -19.36 1.42 85.88
CA ILE A 139 -20.45 0.87 85.06
C ILE A 139 -19.98 0.85 83.61
N SER A 140 -19.67 -0.33 83.07
CA SER A 140 -19.36 -0.53 81.65
C SER A 140 -20.65 -0.67 80.84
N LEU A 141 -20.80 0.12 79.77
CA LEU A 141 -21.87 0.00 78.78
C LEU A 141 -21.27 -0.13 77.37
N GLU A 142 -21.90 -0.96 76.55
CA GLU A 142 -21.61 -1.08 75.12
C GLU A 142 -22.82 -0.56 74.35
N ILE A 143 -22.64 0.45 73.51
CA ILE A 143 -23.73 1.15 72.81
C ILE A 143 -23.38 1.29 71.33
N SER A 144 -24.19 0.69 70.46
CA SER A 144 -24.10 0.86 69.00
C SER A 144 -24.27 2.32 68.61
N GLU A 145 -23.45 2.86 67.71
CA GLU A 145 -23.62 4.24 67.24
C GLU A 145 -24.91 4.46 66.47
N SER A 146 -25.36 3.43 65.75
CA SER A 146 -26.68 3.32 65.14
C SER A 146 -27.85 3.25 66.15
N ALA A 147 -27.61 3.44 67.46
CA ALA A 147 -28.66 3.60 68.46
C ALA A 147 -29.46 4.90 68.21
N VAL A 148 -30.77 4.74 68.06
CA VAL A 148 -31.68 5.86 67.76
C VAL A 148 -31.76 6.82 68.96
N SER A 149 -31.80 8.14 68.70
CA SER A 149 -32.14 9.13 69.73
C SER A 149 -33.42 8.77 70.48
N ALA A 150 -33.47 9.13 71.76
CA ALA A 150 -34.43 8.70 72.77
C ALA A 150 -34.37 7.22 73.21
N THR A 151 -33.36 6.44 72.76
CA THR A 151 -33.05 5.13 73.37
C THR A 151 -32.68 5.31 74.85
N ARG A 152 -33.22 4.43 75.71
CA ARG A 152 -33.09 4.48 77.17
C ARG A 152 -32.22 3.33 77.70
N PHE A 153 -31.30 3.65 78.60
CA PHE A 153 -30.42 2.72 79.29
C PHE A 153 -30.70 2.80 80.79
N SER A 154 -31.19 1.70 81.38
CA SER A 154 -31.44 1.64 82.82
C SER A 154 -30.12 1.57 83.59
N LEU A 155 -29.95 2.43 84.61
CA LEU A 155 -28.76 2.48 85.44
C LEU A 155 -29.09 2.01 86.87
N GLU A 156 -28.10 1.43 87.55
CA GLU A 156 -28.21 1.06 88.96
C GLU A 156 -28.20 2.31 89.84
N SER A 157 -29.28 2.51 90.59
CA SER A 157 -29.40 3.58 91.59
C SER A 157 -28.31 3.48 92.65
N ALA A 158 -27.93 4.63 93.20
CA ALA A 158 -27.23 4.67 94.47
C ALA A 158 -28.14 4.17 95.61
N VAL A 159 -27.51 3.61 96.63
CA VAL A 159 -28.12 3.18 97.89
C VAL A 159 -27.61 4.08 99.00
N ASP A 160 -28.52 4.46 99.89
CA ASP A 160 -28.28 5.34 101.01
C ASP A 160 -29.09 4.82 102.21
N PRO A 161 -28.47 4.57 103.38
CA PRO A 161 -29.18 4.12 104.57
C PRO A 161 -30.14 5.18 105.15
N ASP A 162 -29.79 6.46 105.00
CA ASP A 162 -30.44 7.60 105.66
C ASP A 162 -31.84 7.90 105.05
N VAL A 163 -32.76 8.49 105.82
CA VAL A 163 -34.19 8.55 105.47
C VAL A 163 -34.78 9.96 105.32
N GLY A 164 -35.81 10.06 104.47
CA GLY A 164 -36.59 11.28 104.30
C GLY A 164 -35.82 12.37 103.54
N VAL A 165 -35.13 13.25 104.27
CA VAL A 165 -34.38 14.39 103.69
C VAL A 165 -32.90 14.05 103.52
N ASN A 166 -32.32 13.30 104.47
CA ASN A 166 -30.91 12.90 104.42
C ASN A 166 -30.66 11.74 103.44
N GLY A 167 -31.68 10.98 103.05
CA GLY A 167 -31.56 10.06 101.92
C GLY A 167 -31.47 10.77 100.56
N ILE A 168 -31.01 10.06 99.52
CA ILE A 168 -30.81 10.57 98.15
C ILE A 168 -31.98 11.42 97.63
N GLN A 169 -31.69 12.69 97.32
CA GLN A 169 -32.64 13.61 96.70
C GLN A 169 -32.49 13.63 95.18
N ASN A 170 -31.29 13.97 94.68
CA ASN A 170 -31.05 14.24 93.25
C ASN A 170 -29.92 13.37 92.68
N TYR A 171 -29.99 13.16 91.36
CA TYR A 171 -28.92 12.59 90.55
C TYR A 171 -28.49 13.58 89.47
N TYR A 172 -27.19 13.59 89.14
CA TYR A 172 -26.61 14.41 88.08
C TYR A 172 -25.66 13.57 87.22
N LEU A 173 -25.70 13.75 85.91
CA LEU A 173 -24.78 13.13 84.95
C LEU A 173 -23.84 14.21 84.39
N LYS A 174 -22.56 13.89 84.16
CA LYS A 174 -21.57 14.80 83.56
C LYS A 174 -20.56 14.02 82.68
N PRO A 175 -20.19 14.52 81.48
CA PRO A 175 -20.87 15.56 80.71
C PRO A 175 -22.29 15.14 80.29
N THR A 176 -23.04 16.06 79.68
CA THR A 176 -24.42 15.83 79.20
C THR A 176 -24.54 16.02 77.69
N ASP A 177 -23.44 15.79 76.96
CA ASP A 177 -23.30 16.24 75.57
C ASP A 177 -24.07 15.32 74.60
N HIS A 178 -24.02 14.01 74.83
CA HIS A 178 -24.83 13.01 74.11
C HIS A 178 -25.98 12.44 74.95
N PHE A 179 -25.88 12.51 76.29
CA PHE A 179 -26.77 11.80 77.21
C PHE A 179 -27.44 12.73 78.23
N GLN A 180 -28.74 12.51 78.45
CA GLN A 180 -29.53 13.13 79.51
C GLN A 180 -29.96 12.07 80.54
N LEU A 181 -30.16 12.46 81.79
CA LEU A 181 -30.67 11.58 82.84
C LEU A 181 -32.14 11.90 83.16
N GLU A 182 -33.01 10.89 83.10
CA GLU A 182 -34.35 10.92 83.71
C GLU A 182 -34.33 10.18 85.05
N VAL A 183 -35.01 10.74 86.06
CA VAL A 183 -35.13 10.15 87.40
C VAL A 183 -36.60 9.86 87.67
N HIS A 184 -36.93 8.60 87.88
CA HIS A 184 -38.31 8.13 88.06
C HIS A 184 -38.54 7.66 89.50
N SER A 185 -39.58 8.19 90.13
CA SER A 185 -40.02 7.81 91.48
C SER A 185 -41.10 6.73 91.41
N LEU A 186 -40.83 5.58 92.04
CA LEU A 186 -41.76 4.46 92.17
C LEU A 186 -42.81 4.74 93.25
N SER A 187 -43.97 4.07 93.15
CA SER A 187 -45.07 4.19 94.11
C SER A 187 -44.75 3.66 95.52
N ASN A 188 -43.62 2.98 95.71
CA ASN A 188 -43.09 2.53 97.00
C ASN A 188 -42.04 3.51 97.60
N GLY A 189 -41.77 4.65 96.96
CA GLY A 189 -40.76 5.62 97.39
C GLY A 189 -39.34 5.39 96.85
N GLY A 190 -39.06 4.24 96.22
CA GLY A 190 -37.78 4.00 95.56
C GLY A 190 -37.59 4.89 94.33
N LYS A 191 -36.34 5.26 94.02
CA LYS A 191 -35.97 5.99 92.79
C LYS A 191 -35.18 5.07 91.87
N TYR A 192 -35.51 5.05 90.59
CA TYR A 192 -34.67 4.48 89.54
C TYR A 192 -34.31 5.53 88.49
N ILE A 193 -33.25 5.27 87.75
CA ILE A 193 -32.64 6.24 86.83
C ILE A 193 -32.45 5.63 85.45
N GLU A 194 -32.77 6.43 84.43
CA GLU A 194 -32.62 6.06 83.02
C GLU A 194 -31.75 7.12 82.33
N MET A 195 -30.67 6.67 81.70
CA MET A 195 -29.85 7.50 80.83
C MET A 195 -30.43 7.42 79.41
N ILE A 196 -30.67 8.57 78.78
CA ILE A 196 -31.32 8.69 77.48
C ILE A 196 -30.34 9.31 76.50
N LEU A 197 -30.14 8.66 75.36
CA LEU A 197 -29.36 9.19 74.25
C LEU A 197 -30.14 10.33 73.57
N GLN A 198 -29.64 11.55 73.62
CA GLN A 198 -30.24 12.71 72.95
C GLN A 198 -29.64 12.90 71.55
N HIS A 199 -28.32 13.05 71.49
CA HIS A 199 -27.57 13.16 70.24
C HIS A 199 -26.95 11.80 69.90
N PRO A 200 -26.92 11.39 68.61
CA PRO A 200 -26.32 10.11 68.21
C PRO A 200 -24.85 10.03 68.62
N LEU A 201 -24.34 8.80 68.71
CA LEU A 201 -22.90 8.55 68.88
C LEU A 201 -22.25 8.41 67.49
N ASP A 202 -20.91 8.38 67.47
CA ASP A 202 -20.09 8.43 66.27
C ASP A 202 -18.69 7.94 66.66
N ARG A 203 -18.36 6.70 66.32
CA ARG A 203 -17.18 5.97 66.80
C ARG A 203 -15.90 6.47 66.13
N GLU A 204 -16.00 6.90 64.87
CA GLU A 204 -14.93 7.50 64.08
C GLU A 204 -14.47 8.83 64.69
N LYS A 205 -15.40 9.60 65.30
CA LYS A 205 -15.07 10.77 66.13
C LYS A 205 -14.62 10.38 67.53
N GLN A 206 -15.33 9.46 68.21
CA GLN A 206 -15.02 9.10 69.59
C GLN A 206 -15.48 7.68 69.98
N GLU A 207 -14.59 6.70 69.81
CA GLU A 207 -14.78 5.29 70.17
C GLU A 207 -15.13 5.02 71.65
N THR A 208 -14.69 5.86 72.59
CA THR A 208 -14.98 5.69 74.03
C THR A 208 -15.39 6.99 74.71
N LEU A 209 -16.48 6.96 75.47
CA LEU A 209 -16.91 8.06 76.34
C LEU A 209 -16.74 7.66 77.82
N SER A 210 -16.54 8.65 78.69
CA SER A 210 -16.45 8.43 80.13
C SER A 210 -17.26 9.50 80.85
N LEU A 211 -18.39 9.07 81.43
CA LEU A 211 -19.29 9.93 82.18
C LEU A 211 -19.09 9.70 83.69
N VAL A 212 -19.54 10.66 84.50
CA VAL A 212 -19.62 10.56 85.95
C VAL A 212 -21.07 10.78 86.34
N LEU A 213 -21.66 9.77 86.98
CA LEU A 213 -22.96 9.84 87.62
C LEU A 213 -22.75 10.17 89.10
N ILE A 214 -23.47 11.19 89.58
CA ILE A 214 -23.37 11.75 90.93
C ILE A 214 -24.73 11.60 91.60
N ALA A 215 -24.78 10.92 92.75
CA ALA A 215 -25.94 10.91 93.64
C ALA A 215 -25.70 11.90 94.79
N THR A 216 -26.74 12.64 95.18
CA THR A 216 -26.66 13.64 96.26
C THR A 216 -27.81 13.49 97.23
N ASP A 217 -27.52 13.58 98.52
CA ASP A 217 -28.53 13.69 99.57
C ASP A 217 -29.16 15.10 99.62
N GLY A 218 -30.00 15.35 100.63
CA GLY A 218 -30.55 16.67 100.96
C GLY A 218 -30.18 17.15 102.37
N GLY A 219 -29.19 16.54 103.02
CA GLY A 219 -28.80 16.86 104.39
C GLY A 219 -27.98 18.14 104.52
N GLU A 220 -27.74 18.58 105.76
CA GLU A 220 -26.81 19.66 106.09
C GLU A 220 -25.72 19.13 107.07
N PRO A 221 -24.45 19.01 106.65
CA PRO A 221 -23.91 19.26 105.31
C PRO A 221 -24.38 18.23 104.28
N GLN A 222 -24.48 18.66 103.02
CA GLN A 222 -24.82 17.79 101.90
C GLN A 222 -23.62 16.90 101.53
N ARG A 223 -23.86 15.61 101.29
CA ARG A 223 -22.86 14.63 100.86
C ARG A 223 -23.26 14.04 99.50
N SER A 224 -22.32 13.31 98.88
CA SER A 224 -22.51 12.78 97.53
C SER A 224 -21.65 11.55 97.24
N GLY A 225 -22.22 10.65 96.44
CA GLY A 225 -21.52 9.50 95.86
C GLY A 225 -21.30 9.69 94.37
N THR A 226 -20.22 9.14 93.82
CA THR A 226 -19.92 9.21 92.39
C THR A 226 -19.51 7.85 91.84
N VAL A 227 -20.06 7.47 90.69
CA VAL A 227 -19.64 6.31 89.91
C VAL A 227 -19.26 6.74 88.49
N ARG A 228 -18.27 6.07 87.90
CA ARG A 228 -17.91 6.27 86.49
C ARG A 228 -18.75 5.39 85.60
N ILE A 229 -19.18 5.91 84.45
CA ILE A 229 -19.80 5.13 83.38
C ILE A 229 -18.82 5.15 82.21
N HIS A 230 -18.23 4.00 81.91
CA HIS A 230 -17.38 3.81 80.74
C HIS A 230 -18.25 3.29 79.60
N ILE A 231 -18.31 4.05 78.50
CA ILE A 231 -19.13 3.71 77.33
C ILE A 231 -18.20 3.39 76.18
N THR A 232 -18.21 2.14 75.75
CA THR A 232 -17.61 1.70 74.48
C THR A 232 -18.65 1.88 73.38
N VAL A 233 -18.32 2.64 72.34
CA VAL A 233 -19.17 2.74 71.15
C VAL A 233 -18.93 1.49 70.30
N LEU A 234 -20.00 0.76 70.00
CA LEU A 234 -19.94 -0.40 69.10
C LEU A 234 -20.10 0.05 67.65
N ASP A 235 -19.19 -0.46 66.83
CA ASP A 235 -19.06 -0.21 65.40
C ASP A 235 -20.28 -0.67 64.60
N ALA A 236 -20.86 0.22 63.81
CA ALA A 236 -21.91 -0.08 62.84
C ALA A 236 -21.44 0.27 61.43
N ASN A 237 -21.86 -0.53 60.44
CA ASN A 237 -21.44 -0.35 59.04
C ASN A 237 -22.17 0.81 58.36
N ASP A 238 -21.81 2.06 58.71
CA ASP A 238 -22.48 3.28 58.26
C ASP A 238 -21.63 4.16 57.32
N ASN A 239 -20.31 3.95 57.28
CA ASN A 239 -19.46 4.50 56.24
C ASN A 239 -19.39 3.55 55.03
N ALA A 240 -19.04 4.12 53.87
CA ALA A 240 -18.84 3.36 52.64
C ALA A 240 -17.37 3.46 52.22
N PRO A 241 -16.79 2.43 51.58
CA PRO A 241 -15.37 2.41 51.26
C PRO A 241 -15.06 3.42 50.15
N VAL A 242 -14.34 4.50 50.46
CA VAL A 242 -14.09 5.60 49.51
C VAL A 242 -12.84 5.32 48.67
N CYS A 243 -12.95 5.40 47.34
CA CYS A 243 -11.80 5.26 46.46
C CYS A 243 -10.83 6.44 46.58
N GLY A 244 -9.53 6.15 46.73
CA GLY A 244 -8.48 7.17 46.93
C GLY A 244 -8.32 8.17 45.78
N GLN A 245 -8.80 7.82 44.58
CA GLN A 245 -8.98 8.72 43.44
C GLN A 245 -10.25 8.36 42.67
N PRO A 246 -11.01 9.33 42.11
CA PRO A 246 -12.19 9.03 41.29
C PRO A 246 -11.81 8.51 39.90
N VAL A 247 -10.64 8.89 39.39
CA VAL A 247 -10.09 8.43 38.11
C VAL A 247 -8.59 8.15 38.26
N TYR A 248 -8.21 6.89 38.13
CA TYR A 248 -6.83 6.46 37.96
C TYR A 248 -6.48 6.44 36.47
N LYS A 249 -5.24 6.79 36.13
CA LYS A 249 -4.68 6.64 34.77
C LYS A 249 -3.45 5.74 34.82
N ALA A 250 -3.27 4.94 33.77
CA ALA A 250 -2.08 4.12 33.57
C ALA A 250 -1.80 3.92 32.08
N ASP A 251 -0.52 3.89 31.72
CA ASP A 251 -0.05 3.74 30.35
C ASP A 251 0.62 2.37 30.18
N VAL A 252 0.27 1.63 29.12
CA VAL A 252 0.71 0.24 28.90
C VAL A 252 1.18 0.03 27.47
N LYS A 253 2.43 -0.42 27.29
CA LYS A 253 2.95 -0.87 25.97
C LYS A 253 2.26 -2.15 25.54
N GLU A 254 1.89 -2.32 24.28
CA GLU A 254 1.24 -3.56 23.83
C GLU A 254 2.16 -4.79 23.81
N SER A 255 3.46 -4.57 23.64
CA SER A 255 4.49 -5.58 23.85
C SER A 255 4.57 -6.12 25.29
N SER A 256 3.86 -5.49 26.25
CA SER A 256 3.91 -5.86 27.67
C SER A 256 3.58 -7.34 27.89
N PRO A 257 4.42 -8.09 28.63
CA PRO A 257 4.17 -9.49 28.89
C PRO A 257 2.99 -9.71 29.84
N LYS A 258 2.36 -10.88 29.72
CA LYS A 258 1.36 -11.37 30.70
C LYS A 258 1.96 -11.38 32.11
N GLY A 259 1.19 -10.91 33.08
CA GLY A 259 1.61 -10.70 34.48
C GLY A 259 2.09 -9.28 34.80
N THR A 260 2.19 -8.38 33.81
CA THR A 260 2.52 -6.96 34.04
C THR A 260 1.50 -6.30 34.94
N LEU A 261 1.95 -5.66 36.03
CA LEU A 261 1.14 -4.81 36.90
C LEU A 261 0.93 -3.46 36.21
N ILE A 262 -0.32 -3.07 36.01
CA ILE A 262 -0.71 -1.85 35.31
C ILE A 262 -0.86 -0.70 36.31
N THR A 263 -1.66 -0.92 37.35
CA THR A 263 -1.88 0.04 38.45
C THR A 263 -2.46 -0.70 39.66
N THR A 264 -2.58 -0.01 40.79
CA THR A 264 -3.21 -0.53 42.01
C THR A 264 -4.27 0.47 42.47
N VAL A 265 -5.52 0.02 42.52
CA VAL A 265 -6.64 0.81 43.05
C VAL A 265 -6.63 0.70 44.57
N SER A 266 -6.64 1.83 45.27
CA SER A 266 -6.85 1.88 46.71
C SER A 266 -8.23 2.44 47.04
N ALA A 267 -8.89 1.86 48.03
CA ALA A 267 -10.05 2.44 48.70
C ALA A 267 -9.84 2.32 50.22
N ASN A 268 -10.43 3.25 50.97
CA ASN A 268 -10.31 3.33 52.42
C ASN A 268 -11.71 3.43 53.02
N ASP A 269 -12.03 2.50 53.91
CA ASP A 269 -13.19 2.60 54.79
C ASP A 269 -12.80 3.23 56.14
N ALA A 270 -13.78 3.77 56.87
CA ALA A 270 -13.59 4.33 58.20
C ALA A 270 -13.94 3.34 59.33
N ASP A 271 -14.80 2.37 59.03
CA ASP A 271 -15.37 1.42 59.99
C ASP A 271 -14.33 0.37 60.45
N LYS A 272 -14.60 -0.33 61.56
CA LYS A 272 -13.62 -1.17 62.24
C LYS A 272 -13.79 -2.67 61.97
N GLY A 273 -12.69 -3.33 61.64
CA GLY A 273 -12.65 -4.79 61.52
C GLY A 273 -13.25 -5.26 60.19
N ILE A 274 -14.32 -6.06 60.24
CA ILE A 274 -14.96 -6.64 59.04
C ILE A 274 -15.82 -5.63 58.27
N ASN A 275 -16.31 -4.59 58.94
CA ASN A 275 -17.09 -3.53 58.30
C ASN A 275 -16.16 -2.76 57.34
N GLY A 276 -15.01 -2.30 57.84
CA GLY A 276 -13.96 -1.69 57.02
C GLY A 276 -13.07 -2.65 56.20
N GLU A 277 -13.45 -3.92 56.02
CA GLU A 277 -12.70 -4.84 55.14
C GLU A 277 -13.16 -4.69 53.69
N VAL A 278 -12.36 -3.97 52.89
CA VAL A 278 -12.70 -3.62 51.50
C VAL A 278 -12.27 -4.70 50.51
N THR A 279 -13.19 -5.07 49.63
CA THR A 279 -12.99 -5.96 48.48
C THR A 279 -13.19 -5.21 47.16
N PHE A 280 -12.47 -5.63 46.10
CA PHE A 280 -12.48 -4.95 44.79
C PHE A 280 -13.08 -5.84 43.70
N ALA A 281 -13.97 -5.27 42.88
CA ALA A 281 -14.64 -5.96 41.77
C ALA A 281 -14.74 -5.09 40.49
N MET A 282 -14.69 -5.72 39.31
CA MET A 282 -14.86 -5.03 38.03
C MET A 282 -16.33 -4.97 37.60
N ALA A 283 -16.96 -3.81 37.80
CA ALA A 283 -18.36 -3.57 37.48
C ALA A 283 -18.55 -3.02 36.06
N HIS A 284 -19.59 -3.47 35.35
CA HIS A 284 -19.99 -2.98 34.01
C HIS A 284 -18.87 -2.94 32.93
N VAL A 285 -17.79 -3.70 33.11
CA VAL A 285 -16.69 -3.84 32.13
C VAL A 285 -17.10 -4.74 30.95
N SER A 286 -16.63 -4.41 29.74
CA SER A 286 -16.89 -5.19 28.51
C SER A 286 -16.31 -6.61 28.57
N LYS A 287 -16.70 -7.48 27.62
CA LYS A 287 -16.23 -8.87 27.59
C LYS A 287 -14.73 -8.94 27.28
N GLU A 288 -14.29 -8.10 26.36
CA GLU A 288 -12.92 -8.00 25.85
C GLU A 288 -11.97 -7.56 26.98
N ALA A 289 -12.33 -6.48 27.68
CA ALA A 289 -11.53 -5.99 28.80
C ALA A 289 -11.46 -6.99 29.99
N LYS A 290 -12.48 -7.84 30.18
CA LYS A 290 -12.45 -8.95 31.16
C LYS A 290 -11.57 -10.14 30.73
N GLU A 291 -11.22 -10.24 29.46
CA GLU A 291 -10.28 -11.26 28.94
C GLU A 291 -8.84 -10.73 28.88
N LEU A 292 -8.67 -9.41 28.88
CA LEU A 292 -7.38 -8.71 28.89
C LEU A 292 -6.84 -8.45 30.30
N PHE A 293 -7.68 -8.01 31.24
CA PHE A 293 -7.28 -7.53 32.56
C PHE A 293 -7.86 -8.37 33.70
N GLU A 294 -7.06 -8.58 34.75
CA GLU A 294 -7.44 -9.21 36.00
C GLU A 294 -7.26 -8.23 37.16
N LEU A 295 -8.23 -8.20 38.08
CA LEU A 295 -8.23 -7.37 39.29
C LEU A 295 -8.11 -8.29 40.50
N ASN A 296 -7.10 -8.06 41.33
CA ASN A 296 -6.95 -8.80 42.58
C ASN A 296 -7.93 -8.26 43.65
N VAL A 297 -8.84 -9.13 44.09
CA VAL A 297 -9.99 -8.79 44.95
C VAL A 297 -9.59 -8.20 46.31
N SER A 298 -8.42 -8.53 46.87
CA SER A 298 -7.99 -8.09 48.20
C SER A 298 -6.87 -7.04 48.22
N THR A 299 -6.21 -6.79 47.08
CA THR A 299 -5.09 -5.82 47.01
C THR A 299 -5.33 -4.68 46.03
N GLY A 300 -6.38 -4.76 45.18
CA GLY A 300 -6.69 -3.74 44.18
C GLY A 300 -5.69 -3.69 43.00
N GLU A 301 -4.70 -4.59 42.95
CA GLU A 301 -3.76 -4.71 41.83
C GLU A 301 -4.49 -5.10 40.54
N ILE A 302 -4.25 -4.35 39.46
CA ILE A 302 -4.74 -4.67 38.11
C ILE A 302 -3.57 -5.17 37.26
N LYS A 303 -3.71 -6.37 36.71
CA LYS A 303 -2.67 -7.09 35.96
C LYS A 303 -3.14 -7.49 34.57
N LEU A 304 -2.18 -7.55 33.64
CA LEU A 304 -2.40 -7.93 32.25
C LEU A 304 -2.37 -9.47 32.08
N VAL A 305 -3.43 -10.07 31.55
CA VAL A 305 -3.57 -11.54 31.39
C VAL A 305 -3.48 -12.01 29.94
N ALA A 306 -3.84 -11.17 28.98
CA ALA A 306 -3.66 -11.41 27.54
C ALA A 306 -2.85 -10.28 26.89
N LYS A 307 -2.44 -10.44 25.63
CA LYS A 307 -1.83 -9.32 24.88
C LYS A 307 -2.90 -8.26 24.61
N VAL A 308 -2.53 -6.98 24.72
CA VAL A 308 -3.25 -5.89 24.07
C VAL A 308 -2.63 -5.60 22.69
N ASP A 309 -3.23 -4.66 21.98
CA ASP A 309 -3.18 -4.46 20.52
C ASP A 309 -3.78 -3.05 20.31
N PHE A 310 -2.94 -2.07 19.95
CA PHE A 310 -3.25 -0.64 19.91
C PHE A 310 -4.15 -0.31 18.72
N GLU A 311 -3.81 -0.82 17.54
CA GLU A 311 -4.54 -0.68 16.26
C GLU A 311 -6.00 -1.07 16.42
N LYS A 312 -6.28 -2.12 17.20
CA LYS A 312 -7.63 -2.56 17.51
C LYS A 312 -8.31 -1.72 18.58
N THR A 313 -7.62 -1.32 19.66
CA THR A 313 -8.22 -0.53 20.76
C THR A 313 -7.17 0.19 21.61
N ASN A 314 -6.88 1.46 21.29
CA ASN A 314 -5.91 2.29 22.01
C ASN A 314 -6.26 2.70 23.46
N ASN A 315 -7.49 2.47 23.95
CA ASN A 315 -7.85 2.79 25.33
C ASN A 315 -8.94 1.87 25.92
N TYR A 316 -8.80 1.56 27.20
CA TYR A 316 -9.78 0.80 27.99
C TYR A 316 -10.23 1.57 29.23
N GLN A 317 -11.52 1.50 29.54
CA GLN A 317 -12.11 2.12 30.74
C GLN A 317 -12.73 1.03 31.61
N LEU A 318 -12.12 0.79 32.77
CA LEU A 318 -12.61 -0.16 33.76
C LEU A 318 -13.31 0.62 34.89
N ASN A 319 -14.54 0.26 35.24
CA ASN A 319 -15.15 0.76 36.48
C ASN A 319 -14.84 -0.26 37.58
N VAL A 320 -14.07 0.17 38.58
CA VAL A 320 -13.68 -0.65 39.72
C VAL A 320 -14.53 -0.26 40.90
N GLN A 321 -15.38 -1.19 41.33
CA GLN A 321 -16.19 -1.07 42.52
C GLN A 321 -15.36 -1.51 43.72
N ALA A 322 -15.22 -0.63 44.71
CA ALA A 322 -14.76 -0.98 46.05
C ALA A 322 -16.00 -1.27 46.89
N LYS A 323 -16.01 -2.38 47.63
CA LYS A 323 -17.17 -2.82 48.42
C LYS A 323 -16.74 -3.41 49.76
N ASP A 324 -17.44 -3.00 50.82
CA ASP A 324 -17.41 -3.60 52.15
C ASP A 324 -17.84 -5.08 52.17
N HIS A 325 -17.93 -5.67 53.37
CA HIS A 325 -18.56 -6.98 53.54
C HIS A 325 -20.10 -6.93 53.34
N TRP A 326 -20.78 -5.85 53.76
CA TRP A 326 -22.22 -5.86 54.05
C TRP A 326 -23.16 -5.33 52.96
N GLY A 327 -22.75 -4.34 52.16
CA GLY A 327 -23.50 -3.84 51.01
C GLY A 327 -23.00 -2.53 50.39
N LEU A 328 -22.30 -1.70 51.16
CA LEU A 328 -21.90 -0.35 50.77
C LEU A 328 -20.70 -0.35 49.82
N ALA A 329 -20.72 0.57 48.85
CA ALA A 329 -19.76 0.59 47.75
C ALA A 329 -19.57 1.98 47.15
N ASP A 330 -18.33 2.24 46.73
CA ASP A 330 -17.96 3.34 45.83
C ASP A 330 -17.50 2.76 44.47
N THR A 331 -17.35 3.59 43.44
CA THR A 331 -16.89 3.16 42.13
C THR A 331 -15.99 4.21 41.47
N CYS A 332 -14.71 3.89 41.40
CA CYS A 332 -13.73 4.68 40.66
C CYS A 332 -13.56 4.16 39.22
N LYS A 333 -12.95 4.99 38.37
CA LYS A 333 -12.60 4.63 37.00
C LYS A 333 -11.10 4.41 36.87
N VAL A 334 -10.71 3.40 36.11
CA VAL A 334 -9.34 3.19 35.68
C VAL A 334 -9.31 3.34 34.17
N VAL A 335 -8.62 4.37 33.69
CA VAL A 335 -8.39 4.62 32.26
C VAL A 335 -7.00 4.09 31.92
N ILE A 336 -6.96 3.00 31.18
CA ILE A 336 -5.74 2.40 30.66
C ILE A 336 -5.57 2.92 29.24
N GLN A 337 -4.51 3.70 29.01
CA GLN A 337 -4.10 4.12 27.67
C GLN A 337 -3.04 3.13 27.18
N ILE A 338 -3.18 2.64 25.95
CA ILE A 338 -2.16 1.78 25.34
C ILE A 338 -1.20 2.69 24.57
N THR A 339 0.09 2.41 24.69
CA THR A 339 1.13 3.12 23.94
C THR A 339 1.62 2.23 22.81
N ASP A 340 1.28 2.65 21.60
CA ASP A 340 1.89 2.27 20.32
C ASP A 340 3.40 1.97 20.45
N GLU A 341 3.81 0.81 19.95
CA GLU A 341 5.19 0.52 19.57
C GLU A 341 5.25 -0.01 18.13
N ASN A 342 6.28 0.39 17.37
CA ASN A 342 6.45 0.07 15.95
C ASN A 342 6.56 -1.46 15.70
N ASP A 343 5.42 -2.12 15.50
CA ASP A 343 5.22 -3.58 15.50
C ASP A 343 4.69 -4.06 14.13
N ASN A 344 3.98 -3.19 13.40
CA ASN A 344 3.57 -3.41 12.02
C ASN A 344 4.69 -3.04 11.02
N VAL A 345 4.46 -3.32 9.72
CA VAL A 345 5.46 -3.13 8.67
C VAL A 345 4.79 -2.46 7.45
N PRO A 346 5.37 -1.41 6.84
CA PRO A 346 4.70 -0.66 5.78
C PRO A 346 4.24 -1.54 4.62
N THR A 347 2.95 -1.53 4.29
CA THR A 347 2.38 -2.41 3.27
C THR A 347 2.25 -1.73 1.90
N ILE A 348 2.87 -2.32 0.87
CA ILE A 348 2.89 -1.73 -0.49
C ILE A 348 1.77 -2.33 -1.35
N GLN A 349 0.67 -1.60 -1.52
CA GLN A 349 -0.43 -1.97 -2.40
C GLN A 349 -0.22 -1.37 -3.80
N LEU A 350 -0.47 -2.14 -4.86
CA LEU A 350 -0.26 -1.70 -6.24
C LEU A 350 -1.64 -1.45 -6.87
N MET A 351 -2.00 -0.18 -7.02
CA MET A 351 -3.36 0.28 -7.34
C MET A 351 -3.60 0.37 -8.85
N SER A 352 -2.56 0.76 -9.59
CA SER A 352 -2.53 0.74 -11.06
C SER A 352 -1.11 0.48 -11.56
N PHE A 353 -0.98 -0.24 -12.68
CA PHE A 353 0.33 -0.62 -13.22
C PHE A 353 0.33 -0.85 -14.74
N SER A 354 1.04 0.03 -15.45
CA SER A 354 1.36 -0.10 -16.87
C SER A 354 2.50 -1.10 -17.04
N HIS A 355 2.19 -2.31 -17.49
CA HIS A 355 3.18 -3.38 -17.72
C HIS A 355 4.15 -3.06 -18.87
N SER A 356 3.74 -2.17 -19.77
CA SER A 356 4.53 -1.65 -20.88
C SER A 356 4.36 -0.14 -21.01
N ILE A 357 5.43 0.57 -21.32
CA ILE A 357 5.47 2.01 -21.60
C ILE A 357 6.21 2.26 -22.93
N SER A 358 5.71 3.18 -23.75
CA SER A 358 6.33 3.53 -25.04
C SER A 358 7.63 4.30 -24.82
N GLU A 359 8.64 4.12 -25.67
CA GLU A 359 9.90 4.86 -25.50
C GLU A 359 9.79 6.35 -25.81
N ASP A 360 8.90 6.71 -26.75
CA ASP A 360 8.51 8.09 -27.06
C ASP A 360 7.64 8.76 -25.97
N SER A 361 7.40 8.07 -24.84
CA SER A 361 6.61 8.62 -23.73
C SER A 361 7.28 9.88 -23.15
N PRO A 362 6.53 10.99 -22.98
CA PRO A 362 7.09 12.21 -22.42
C PRO A 362 7.50 12.03 -20.95
N LEU A 363 8.38 12.92 -20.47
CA LEU A 363 8.76 13.00 -19.07
C LEU A 363 7.52 13.27 -18.19
N GLY A 364 7.47 12.66 -17.00
CA GLY A 364 6.30 12.70 -16.11
C GLY A 364 5.19 11.70 -16.45
N THR A 365 5.40 10.77 -17.40
CA THR A 365 4.41 9.73 -17.73
C THR A 365 4.28 8.73 -16.58
N THR A 366 3.08 8.57 -16.04
CA THR A 366 2.81 7.66 -14.92
C THR A 366 2.86 6.18 -15.34
N VAL A 367 3.78 5.43 -14.72
CA VAL A 367 3.99 4.00 -14.93
C VAL A 367 3.19 3.18 -13.92
N ALA A 368 3.17 3.61 -12.66
CA ALA A 368 2.50 2.91 -11.58
C ALA A 368 1.91 3.88 -10.56
N VAL A 369 0.82 3.46 -9.91
CA VAL A 369 0.25 4.13 -8.73
C VAL A 369 0.26 3.11 -7.61
N ILE A 370 0.90 3.44 -6.49
CA ILE A 370 0.91 2.63 -5.27
C ILE A 370 0.21 3.37 -4.13
N ASN A 371 -0.40 2.59 -3.25
CA ASN A 371 -0.90 3.02 -1.96
C ASN A 371 0.00 2.37 -0.90
N VAL A 372 0.39 3.11 0.12
CA VAL A 372 1.35 2.66 1.13
C VAL A 372 0.75 2.88 2.49
N GLU A 373 0.25 1.79 3.08
CA GLU A 373 -0.47 1.79 4.35
C GLU A 373 0.38 1.13 5.43
N ASP A 374 0.65 1.86 6.51
CA ASP A 374 1.03 1.28 7.79
C ASP A 374 -0.17 1.29 8.76
N ALA A 375 -0.12 0.46 9.79
CA ALA A 375 -1.14 0.40 10.84
C ALA A 375 -0.71 1.15 12.11
N ASP A 376 0.60 1.28 12.34
CA ASP A 376 1.16 2.06 13.45
C ASP A 376 0.82 3.57 13.30
N SER A 377 0.87 4.34 14.39
CA SER A 377 0.45 5.76 14.42
C SER A 377 1.61 6.76 14.62
N ASP A 378 1.28 8.05 14.54
CA ASP A 378 2.20 9.20 14.67
C ASP A 378 3.52 9.03 13.88
N GLY A 379 4.66 8.89 14.58
CA GLY A 379 5.98 8.77 13.95
C GLY A 379 6.31 7.37 13.44
N ASN A 380 5.63 6.34 13.96
CA ASN A 380 5.78 4.96 13.52
C ASN A 380 5.02 4.78 12.19
N GLY A 381 3.78 5.27 12.09
CA GLY A 381 3.03 5.29 10.83
C GLY A 381 3.57 6.19 9.70
N MET A 382 4.63 7.00 9.94
CA MET A 382 5.17 7.91 8.92
C MET A 382 6.13 7.20 7.95
N VAL A 383 5.60 6.79 6.80
CA VAL A 383 6.34 6.08 5.76
C VAL A 383 7.20 6.98 4.85
N LEU A 384 8.44 6.54 4.61
CA LEU A 384 9.37 7.07 3.61
C LEU A 384 9.49 6.09 2.44
N CYS A 385 9.00 6.50 1.28
CA CYS A 385 9.07 5.73 0.04
C CYS A 385 10.33 6.04 -0.77
N SER A 386 10.89 5.00 -1.40
CA SER A 386 12.08 5.08 -2.25
C SER A 386 12.04 4.01 -3.35
N ILE A 387 12.86 4.17 -4.38
CA ILE A 387 13.07 3.19 -5.46
C ILE A 387 14.57 2.98 -5.70
N ASN A 388 14.92 2.05 -6.60
CA ASN A 388 16.29 1.85 -7.04
C ASN A 388 16.95 3.16 -7.51
N ALA A 389 18.24 3.30 -7.22
CA ALA A 389 19.08 4.28 -7.91
C ALA A 389 19.37 3.83 -9.36
N ASP A 390 19.88 4.75 -10.18
CA ASP A 390 20.39 4.48 -11.53
C ASP A 390 19.36 3.92 -12.54
N ILE A 391 18.07 4.28 -12.38
CA ILE A 391 16.97 4.00 -13.32
C ILE A 391 16.27 5.30 -13.75
N PRO A 392 15.69 5.39 -14.97
CA PRO A 392 15.11 6.63 -15.53
C PRO A 392 13.69 6.96 -14.99
N PHE A 393 13.39 6.56 -13.76
CA PHE A 393 12.09 6.73 -13.11
C PHE A 393 12.27 7.37 -11.73
N GLN A 394 11.36 8.27 -11.37
CA GLN A 394 11.27 8.85 -10.03
C GLN A 394 9.95 8.48 -9.35
N ILE A 395 9.92 8.55 -8.02
CA ILE A 395 8.72 8.31 -7.20
C ILE A 395 8.29 9.63 -6.53
N GLU A 396 7.05 10.04 -6.81
CA GLU A 396 6.48 11.30 -6.33
C GLU A 396 5.28 11.03 -5.40
N PRO A 397 5.12 11.77 -4.28
CA PRO A 397 3.89 11.75 -3.51
C PRO A 397 2.78 12.50 -4.27
N SER A 398 1.63 11.87 -4.46
CA SER A 398 0.52 12.41 -5.28
C SER A 398 -0.66 12.88 -4.42
N LEU A 399 -1.05 12.07 -3.44
CA LEU A 399 -2.04 12.37 -2.41
C LEU A 399 -1.51 11.80 -1.08
N THR A 400 -2.20 12.03 0.03
CA THR A 400 -1.91 11.33 1.31
C THR A 400 -1.85 9.83 1.04
N ASP A 401 -0.75 9.18 1.43
CA ASP A 401 -0.51 7.73 1.33
C ASP A 401 -0.40 7.13 -0.10
N TYR A 402 -0.71 7.91 -1.14
CA TYR A 402 -0.57 7.51 -2.56
C TYR A 402 0.68 8.11 -3.22
N TYR A 403 1.49 7.22 -3.81
CA TYR A 403 2.69 7.58 -4.56
C TYR A 403 2.57 7.17 -6.02
N THR A 404 3.07 8.02 -6.92
CA THR A 404 3.11 7.80 -8.37
C THR A 404 4.54 7.62 -8.85
N ILE A 405 4.79 6.56 -9.61
CA ILE A 405 6.08 6.33 -10.26
C ILE A 405 5.97 6.87 -11.70
N VAL A 406 6.86 7.79 -12.07
CA VAL A 406 6.84 8.52 -13.34
C VAL A 406 8.20 8.47 -14.05
N THR A 407 8.22 8.70 -15.36
CA THR A 407 9.47 8.84 -16.14
C THR A 407 10.20 10.13 -15.77
N GLU A 408 11.44 10.02 -15.29
CA GLU A 408 12.33 11.17 -15.01
C GLU A 408 13.18 11.53 -16.23
N SER A 409 13.62 10.51 -16.98
CA SER A 409 14.45 10.65 -18.19
C SER A 409 13.79 9.98 -19.40
N PRO A 410 14.21 10.32 -20.63
CA PRO A 410 13.77 9.63 -21.84
C PRO A 410 14.07 8.14 -21.78
N LEU A 411 13.25 7.34 -22.46
CA LEU A 411 13.44 5.90 -22.60
C LEU A 411 13.99 5.58 -24.00
N ASP A 412 14.65 4.44 -24.12
CA ASP A 412 15.35 3.95 -25.32
C ASP A 412 15.39 2.41 -25.18
N ARG A 413 14.67 1.70 -26.06
CA ARG A 413 14.46 0.25 -26.02
C ARG A 413 15.63 -0.53 -26.62
N GLU A 414 16.33 0.05 -27.59
CA GLU A 414 17.56 -0.47 -28.20
C GLU A 414 18.67 -0.56 -27.14
N THR A 415 18.72 0.41 -26.23
CA THR A 415 19.66 0.47 -25.10
C THR A 415 19.16 -0.35 -23.89
N VAL A 416 17.90 -0.21 -23.45
CA VAL A 416 17.31 -1.04 -22.37
C VAL A 416 15.82 -1.32 -22.60
N SER A 417 15.49 -2.55 -23.00
CA SER A 417 14.10 -2.97 -23.28
C SER A 417 13.23 -3.30 -22.06
N GLU A 418 13.80 -3.49 -20.86
CA GLU A 418 13.07 -3.92 -19.67
C GLU A 418 13.74 -3.43 -18.38
N TYR A 419 12.97 -2.80 -17.49
CA TYR A 419 13.43 -2.23 -16.22
C TYR A 419 12.80 -2.94 -15.02
N ASN A 420 13.63 -3.29 -14.03
CA ASN A 420 13.18 -3.85 -12.76
C ASN A 420 13.22 -2.77 -11.68
N ILE A 421 12.05 -2.23 -11.32
CA ILE A 421 11.89 -1.21 -10.29
C ILE A 421 11.58 -1.92 -8.97
N THR A 422 12.55 -1.94 -8.05
CA THR A 422 12.29 -2.27 -6.65
C THR A 422 11.85 -1.01 -5.94
N ILE A 423 10.60 -1.01 -5.46
CA ILE A 423 10.08 -0.04 -4.51
C ILE A 423 10.51 -0.52 -3.13
N LYS A 424 11.07 0.38 -2.32
CA LYS A 424 11.35 0.13 -0.90
C LYS A 424 10.68 1.22 -0.05
N VAL A 425 9.93 0.79 0.95
CA VAL A 425 9.33 1.66 1.96
C VAL A 425 9.98 1.37 3.32
N SER A 426 10.23 2.40 4.11
CA SER A 426 10.63 2.32 5.51
C SER A 426 9.69 3.18 6.33
N ASP A 427 9.35 2.78 7.55
CA ASP A 427 8.70 3.67 8.51
C ASP A 427 9.70 4.69 9.11
N GLY A 428 9.18 5.56 9.99
CA GLY A 428 9.94 6.49 10.82
C GLY A 428 10.36 5.92 12.18
N GLY A 429 10.21 4.60 12.38
CA GLY A 429 10.37 3.90 13.64
C GLY A 429 11.77 3.90 14.24
N SER A 430 11.91 3.30 15.42
CA SER A 430 13.18 3.19 16.13
C SER A 430 13.26 1.92 16.99
N PRO A 431 13.73 0.78 16.43
CA PRO A 431 14.30 0.62 15.07
C PRO A 431 13.23 0.71 13.98
N PRO A 432 13.55 1.22 12.78
CA PRO A 432 12.60 1.27 11.70
C PRO A 432 12.44 -0.08 11.00
N LEU A 433 11.21 -0.42 10.63
CA LEU A 433 10.86 -1.58 9.82
C LEU A 433 10.67 -1.14 8.36
N SER A 434 10.80 -2.10 7.44
CA SER A 434 10.79 -1.78 6.00
C SER A 434 10.37 -2.96 5.15
N SER A 435 9.72 -2.65 4.02
CA SER A 435 9.26 -3.62 3.03
C SER A 435 9.77 -3.25 1.64
N SER A 436 9.71 -4.21 0.71
CA SER A 436 10.12 -3.99 -0.67
C SER A 436 9.29 -4.80 -1.66
N LYS A 437 8.97 -4.19 -2.81
CA LYS A 437 8.14 -4.78 -3.87
C LYS A 437 8.76 -4.53 -5.24
N ASN A 438 8.98 -5.58 -6.01
CA ASN A 438 9.52 -5.48 -7.36
C ASN A 438 8.38 -5.40 -8.38
N ILE A 439 8.49 -4.47 -9.34
CA ILE A 439 7.68 -4.42 -10.55
C ILE A 439 8.60 -4.40 -11.77
N THR A 440 8.19 -5.06 -12.86
CA THR A 440 8.98 -5.19 -14.08
C THR A 440 8.26 -4.49 -15.23
N VAL A 441 8.86 -3.41 -15.72
CA VAL A 441 8.31 -2.51 -16.74
C VAL A 441 8.99 -2.79 -18.06
N LYS A 442 8.23 -3.10 -19.11
CA LYS A 442 8.77 -3.27 -20.46
C LYS A 442 8.71 -1.97 -21.23
N VAL A 443 9.74 -1.68 -22.00
CA VAL A 443 9.69 -0.62 -23.00
C VAL A 443 9.05 -1.19 -24.27
N SER A 444 8.03 -0.54 -24.80
CA SER A 444 7.38 -0.93 -26.05
C SER A 444 7.90 -0.10 -27.22
N ASP A 445 8.22 -0.84 -28.27
CA ASP A 445 8.92 -0.44 -29.49
C ASP A 445 8.19 0.61 -30.34
N VAL A 446 8.89 1.67 -30.69
CA VAL A 446 8.48 2.74 -31.62
C VAL A 446 9.37 2.69 -32.87
N ASN A 447 8.80 2.94 -34.05
CA ASN A 447 9.53 2.82 -35.32
C ASN A 447 10.41 4.06 -35.59
N ASP A 448 11.48 4.21 -34.81
CA ASP A 448 12.35 5.40 -34.78
C ASP A 448 13.65 5.22 -35.59
N ASN A 449 14.12 3.98 -35.79
CA ASN A 449 15.28 3.72 -36.63
C ASN A 449 14.90 3.38 -38.07
N PRO A 450 15.61 3.95 -39.07
CA PRO A 450 15.54 3.46 -40.44
C PRO A 450 16.46 2.24 -40.64
N PRO A 451 16.11 1.30 -41.55
CA PRO A 451 16.97 0.17 -41.91
C PRO A 451 18.37 0.62 -42.34
N LYS A 452 19.43 0.10 -41.73
CA LYS A 452 20.82 0.51 -42.03
C LYS A 452 21.54 -0.55 -42.88
N PHE A 453 21.97 -0.18 -44.10
CA PHE A 453 22.76 -1.07 -44.97
C PHE A 453 24.18 -1.30 -44.43
N VAL A 454 24.71 -2.52 -44.63
CA VAL A 454 26.06 -2.92 -44.19
C VAL A 454 27.19 -2.20 -44.96
N GLN A 455 26.91 -1.67 -46.16
CA GLN A 455 27.85 -0.92 -47.01
C GLN A 455 27.13 0.29 -47.64
N PRO A 456 27.81 1.44 -47.83
CA PRO A 456 27.21 2.66 -48.40
C PRO A 456 27.08 2.62 -49.93
N GLU A 457 27.87 1.80 -50.61
CA GLU A 457 27.74 1.46 -52.02
C GLU A 457 28.20 0.00 -52.20
N TYR A 458 27.50 -0.77 -53.03
CA TYR A 458 27.91 -2.13 -53.42
C TYR A 458 28.37 -2.14 -54.89
N SER A 459 29.65 -2.44 -55.12
CA SER A 459 30.18 -2.63 -56.49
C SER A 459 30.43 -4.11 -56.78
N LYS A 460 29.93 -4.63 -57.90
CA LYS A 460 30.10 -6.04 -58.29
C LYS A 460 30.39 -6.20 -59.79
N SER A 461 31.39 -7.02 -60.11
CA SER A 461 31.63 -7.48 -61.48
C SER A 461 30.94 -8.82 -61.75
N ILE A 462 30.40 -8.97 -62.94
CA ILE A 462 29.81 -10.20 -63.50
C ILE A 462 30.40 -10.50 -64.87
N GLN A 463 30.46 -11.77 -65.27
CA GLN A 463 30.69 -12.09 -66.68
C GLN A 463 29.44 -11.74 -67.50
N GLU A 464 29.63 -11.36 -68.75
CA GLU A 464 28.56 -11.38 -69.75
C GLU A 464 28.10 -12.80 -70.10
N ASN A 465 27.13 -12.92 -71.01
CA ASN A 465 26.55 -14.19 -71.47
C ASN A 465 26.02 -15.07 -70.31
N ASN A 466 25.74 -14.45 -69.16
CA ASN A 466 25.19 -15.11 -67.99
C ASN A 466 23.77 -15.64 -68.27
N SER A 467 23.40 -16.74 -67.62
CA SER A 467 22.04 -17.23 -67.65
C SER A 467 21.06 -16.22 -67.02
N PRO A 468 19.88 -15.97 -67.62
CA PRO A 468 18.76 -15.34 -66.93
C PRO A 468 18.45 -16.07 -65.61
N GLY A 469 18.11 -15.33 -64.56
CA GLY A 469 17.92 -15.81 -63.19
C GLY A 469 19.21 -15.90 -62.35
N PHE A 470 20.40 -15.68 -62.94
CA PHE A 470 21.68 -15.72 -62.24
C PHE A 470 21.71 -14.77 -61.03
N SER A 471 22.07 -15.28 -59.85
CA SER A 471 22.20 -14.48 -58.64
C SER A 471 23.56 -13.77 -58.61
N ILE A 472 23.55 -12.44 -58.57
CA ILE A 472 24.72 -11.58 -58.72
C ILE A 472 25.45 -11.44 -57.37
N PHE A 473 24.70 -11.06 -56.34
CA PHE A 473 25.03 -11.04 -54.91
C PHE A 473 23.75 -10.72 -54.12
N ALA A 474 23.82 -10.61 -52.78
CA ALA A 474 22.72 -10.09 -51.97
C ALA A 474 23.17 -8.81 -51.22
N VAL A 475 22.32 -7.78 -51.22
CA VAL A 475 22.47 -6.64 -50.31
C VAL A 475 21.93 -7.02 -48.94
N ARG A 476 22.47 -6.42 -47.88
CA ARG A 476 21.94 -6.57 -46.53
C ARG A 476 21.82 -5.23 -45.83
N ALA A 477 20.65 -5.00 -45.24
CA ALA A 477 20.40 -4.03 -44.19
C ALA A 477 19.97 -4.74 -42.91
N SER A 478 20.04 -4.02 -41.81
CA SER A 478 19.58 -4.43 -40.48
C SER A 478 18.94 -3.24 -39.80
N ASP A 479 17.80 -3.46 -39.16
CA ASP A 479 17.22 -2.47 -38.26
C ASP A 479 17.67 -2.65 -36.81
N ALA A 480 17.40 -1.65 -35.98
CA ALA A 480 17.65 -1.67 -34.54
C ALA A 480 16.38 -2.01 -33.73
N ASP A 481 15.23 -1.52 -34.20
CA ASP A 481 13.87 -1.72 -33.71
C ASP A 481 13.47 -3.22 -33.60
N TRP A 482 12.26 -3.50 -33.12
CA TRP A 482 11.78 -4.84 -32.80
C TRP A 482 10.60 -5.32 -33.65
N GLY A 483 10.44 -6.65 -33.70
CA GLY A 483 9.26 -7.32 -34.25
C GLY A 483 8.95 -6.97 -35.72
N GLN A 484 7.92 -6.13 -35.92
CA GLN A 484 7.44 -5.70 -37.24
C GLN A 484 8.15 -4.43 -37.73
N ASN A 485 8.55 -3.54 -36.82
CA ASN A 485 9.38 -2.37 -37.14
C ASN A 485 10.77 -2.86 -37.60
N ALA A 486 11.32 -3.88 -36.94
CA ALA A 486 12.53 -4.59 -37.39
C ALA A 486 12.44 -5.24 -38.81
N ARG A 487 11.26 -5.35 -39.43
CA ARG A 487 11.01 -6.27 -40.56
C ARG A 487 11.38 -5.68 -41.92
N VAL A 488 12.68 -5.43 -42.11
CA VAL A 488 13.28 -4.97 -43.37
C VAL A 488 12.77 -5.77 -44.58
N SER A 489 12.32 -5.05 -45.60
CA SER A 489 11.94 -5.55 -46.92
C SER A 489 12.65 -4.74 -48.02
N TYR A 490 13.14 -5.41 -49.07
CA TYR A 490 13.95 -4.79 -50.12
C TYR A 490 13.15 -4.49 -51.39
N PHE A 491 13.37 -3.31 -51.96
CA PHE A 491 12.70 -2.79 -53.15
C PHE A 491 13.72 -2.22 -54.14
N LEU A 492 13.39 -2.29 -55.43
CA LEU A 492 14.20 -1.72 -56.51
C LEU A 492 13.59 -0.37 -56.92
N ASP A 493 14.39 0.70 -56.97
CA ASP A 493 13.87 2.02 -57.37
C ASP A 493 13.51 2.05 -58.87
N ASP A 494 12.46 2.79 -59.23
CA ASP A 494 12.02 3.05 -60.61
C ASP A 494 12.95 4.02 -61.37
N LYS A 495 14.22 3.64 -61.49
CA LYS A 495 15.24 4.29 -62.32
C LYS A 495 15.22 3.72 -63.74
N GLN A 496 15.66 4.52 -64.71
CA GLN A 496 15.89 4.07 -66.08
C GLN A 496 17.39 4.06 -66.41
N VAL A 497 17.84 3.01 -67.10
CA VAL A 497 19.19 2.83 -67.65
C VAL A 497 19.04 2.64 -69.15
N ASN A 498 19.71 3.47 -69.95
CA ASN A 498 19.64 3.47 -71.43
C ASN A 498 18.20 3.49 -71.98
N GLY A 499 17.27 4.18 -71.30
CA GLY A 499 15.85 4.28 -71.67
C GLY A 499 14.98 3.07 -71.31
N LEU A 500 15.53 2.05 -70.63
CA LEU A 500 14.81 0.89 -70.12
C LEU A 500 14.75 0.93 -68.58
N ALA A 501 13.66 0.49 -67.98
CA ALA A 501 13.55 0.40 -66.51
C ALA A 501 14.56 -0.61 -65.94
N VAL A 502 15.15 -0.34 -64.77
CA VAL A 502 16.14 -1.23 -64.14
C VAL A 502 15.58 -2.63 -63.86
N SER A 503 14.28 -2.74 -63.57
CA SER A 503 13.52 -3.99 -63.43
C SER A 503 13.57 -4.92 -64.65
N SER A 504 13.97 -4.42 -65.82
CA SER A 504 14.22 -5.23 -67.03
C SER A 504 15.64 -5.77 -67.15
N PHE A 505 16.55 -5.37 -66.27
CA PHE A 505 17.95 -5.84 -66.19
C PHE A 505 18.14 -6.73 -64.97
N VAL A 506 17.62 -6.31 -63.81
CA VAL A 506 17.77 -6.99 -62.52
C VAL A 506 16.46 -7.00 -61.73
N SER A 507 16.30 -7.97 -60.84
CA SER A 507 15.26 -8.02 -59.82
C SER A 507 15.90 -8.21 -58.45
N VAL A 508 15.20 -7.77 -57.39
CA VAL A 508 15.61 -7.98 -56.00
C VAL A 508 14.57 -8.85 -55.29
N ASN A 509 15.03 -9.83 -54.52
CA ASN A 509 14.18 -10.59 -53.61
C ASN A 509 13.89 -9.72 -52.37
N SER A 510 12.61 -9.50 -52.09
CA SER A 510 12.17 -8.57 -51.04
C SER A 510 12.43 -9.04 -49.62
N GLU A 511 12.68 -10.33 -49.37
CA GLU A 511 12.90 -10.87 -48.01
C GLU A 511 14.39 -11.06 -47.67
N ASN A 512 15.22 -11.44 -48.65
CA ASN A 512 16.64 -11.77 -48.41
C ASN A 512 17.64 -10.86 -49.13
N GLY A 513 17.17 -9.86 -49.90
CA GLY A 513 18.02 -8.88 -50.58
C GLY A 513 18.85 -9.44 -51.75
N ALA A 514 18.62 -10.70 -52.18
CA ALA A 514 19.31 -11.30 -53.31
C ALA A 514 18.94 -10.60 -54.62
N ILE A 515 19.95 -10.14 -55.36
CA ILE A 515 19.81 -9.48 -56.65
C ILE A 515 20.06 -10.52 -57.74
N HIS A 516 19.10 -10.67 -58.65
CA HIS A 516 19.14 -11.60 -59.77
C HIS A 516 19.17 -10.85 -61.11
N ALA A 517 19.94 -11.35 -62.06
CA ALA A 517 19.91 -10.92 -63.45
C ALA A 517 18.60 -11.39 -64.12
N VAL A 518 17.80 -10.49 -64.67
CA VAL A 518 16.55 -10.83 -65.39
C VAL A 518 16.84 -11.26 -66.83
N ARG A 519 17.98 -10.84 -67.38
CA ARG A 519 18.47 -11.16 -68.72
C ARG A 519 19.93 -11.63 -68.69
N SER A 520 20.42 -12.13 -69.83
CA SER A 520 21.85 -12.11 -70.11
C SER A 520 22.33 -10.68 -70.34
N PHE A 521 23.52 -10.36 -69.86
CA PHE A 521 24.25 -9.16 -70.22
C PHE A 521 25.21 -9.44 -71.38
N ASP A 522 25.55 -8.38 -72.08
CA ASP A 522 26.33 -8.32 -73.32
C ASP A 522 27.20 -7.06 -73.14
N TYR A 523 28.52 -7.24 -73.19
CA TYR A 523 29.48 -6.18 -72.85
C TYR A 523 29.47 -5.08 -73.89
N GLU A 524 29.36 -5.43 -75.17
CA GLU A 524 29.32 -4.51 -76.32
C GLU A 524 28.13 -3.55 -76.25
N GLN A 525 27.00 -4.02 -75.73
CA GLN A 525 25.81 -3.22 -75.45
C GLN A 525 25.88 -2.45 -74.11
N ILE A 526 26.37 -3.05 -73.01
CA ILE A 526 26.28 -2.44 -71.68
C ILE A 526 27.43 -2.80 -70.71
N LYS A 527 28.57 -2.10 -70.88
CA LYS A 527 29.81 -2.29 -70.09
C LYS A 527 29.64 -2.05 -68.57
N SER A 528 28.73 -1.16 -68.15
CA SER A 528 28.39 -0.95 -66.72
C SER A 528 27.06 -0.22 -66.53
N PHE A 529 26.39 -0.42 -65.39
CA PHE A 529 25.20 0.33 -64.99
C PHE A 529 25.06 0.44 -63.46
N ASP A 530 24.41 1.50 -63.01
CA ASP A 530 24.18 1.81 -61.59
C ASP A 530 22.68 1.95 -61.27
N PHE A 531 22.26 1.40 -60.15
CA PHE A 531 20.88 1.48 -59.67
C PHE A 531 20.79 1.56 -58.16
N ASN A 532 19.62 1.91 -57.65
CA ASN A 532 19.38 2.02 -56.23
C ASN A 532 18.57 0.82 -55.74
N VAL A 533 18.87 0.36 -54.54
CA VAL A 533 18.02 -0.59 -53.79
C VAL A 533 17.60 0.09 -52.50
N THR A 534 16.29 0.17 -52.28
CA THR A 534 15.69 0.75 -51.09
C THR A 534 15.36 -0.37 -50.09
N ALA A 535 15.89 -0.28 -48.87
CA ALA A 535 15.46 -1.08 -47.74
C ALA A 535 14.42 -0.27 -46.96
N ARG A 536 13.28 -0.90 -46.66
CA ARG A 536 12.16 -0.29 -45.94
C ARG A 536 11.70 -1.22 -44.84
N ASP A 537 11.37 -0.70 -43.69
CA ASP A 537 10.85 -1.49 -42.57
C ASP A 537 9.42 -2.01 -42.81
N GLY A 538 8.85 -2.64 -41.78
CA GLY A 538 7.44 -3.02 -41.72
C GLY A 538 6.54 -2.04 -40.95
N GLY A 539 7.05 -0.85 -40.61
CA GLY A 539 6.51 0.10 -39.64
C GLY A 539 5.29 0.91 -40.08
N SER A 540 4.88 1.84 -39.23
CA SER A 540 3.75 2.76 -39.49
C SER A 540 3.85 4.05 -38.65
N PRO A 541 4.37 5.17 -39.21
CA PRO A 541 4.85 5.32 -40.59
C PRO A 541 6.13 4.51 -40.85
N PRO A 542 6.27 3.87 -42.02
CA PRO A 542 7.46 3.10 -42.34
C PRO A 542 8.61 3.98 -42.83
N LEU A 543 9.78 3.81 -42.24
CA LEU A 543 11.05 4.43 -42.62
C LEU A 543 11.78 3.59 -43.67
N SER A 544 12.78 4.20 -44.31
CA SER A 544 13.58 3.54 -45.35
C SER A 544 14.95 4.18 -45.53
N SER A 545 15.88 3.42 -46.09
CA SER A 545 17.17 3.90 -46.59
C SER A 545 17.44 3.37 -47.99
N VAL A 546 18.38 3.99 -48.69
CA VAL A 546 18.70 3.70 -50.09
C VAL A 546 20.19 3.44 -50.22
N VAL A 547 20.57 2.38 -50.93
CA VAL A 547 21.97 2.08 -51.27
C VAL A 547 22.18 2.06 -52.78
N ALA A 548 23.31 2.61 -53.23
CA ALA A 548 23.75 2.49 -54.62
C ALA A 548 24.35 1.11 -54.87
N VAL A 549 23.98 0.50 -56.00
CA VAL A 549 24.53 -0.76 -56.52
C VAL A 549 25.08 -0.50 -57.92
N ARG A 550 26.36 -0.81 -58.12
CA ARG A 550 27.07 -0.60 -59.39
C ARG A 550 27.53 -1.94 -59.96
N ILE A 551 27.01 -2.28 -61.13
CA ILE A 551 27.36 -3.49 -61.86
C ILE A 551 28.33 -3.16 -62.98
N PHE A 552 29.43 -3.91 -63.02
CA PHE A 552 30.38 -3.92 -64.14
C PHE A 552 30.26 -5.26 -64.88
N VAL A 553 30.05 -5.20 -66.20
CA VAL A 553 30.08 -6.40 -67.04
C VAL A 553 31.54 -6.66 -67.44
N GLN A 554 31.93 -7.93 -67.44
CA GLN A 554 33.23 -8.42 -67.87
C GLN A 554 33.10 -9.16 -69.19
N ASP A 555 33.80 -8.59 -70.16
CA ASP A 555 34.22 -9.07 -71.47
C ASP A 555 34.73 -10.52 -71.46
N GLN A 556 34.12 -11.37 -72.29
CA GLN A 556 34.55 -12.73 -72.64
C GLN A 556 34.94 -12.76 -74.12
N ASN A 557 35.75 -13.73 -74.54
CA ASN A 557 36.11 -13.87 -75.96
C ASN A 557 34.90 -14.47 -76.70
N ASP A 558 33.96 -13.61 -77.08
CA ASP A 558 32.56 -13.88 -77.45
C ASP A 558 32.32 -13.68 -78.95
N ASN A 559 32.94 -12.65 -79.54
CA ASN A 559 32.94 -12.43 -80.98
C ASN A 559 34.13 -13.15 -81.62
N ALA A 560 34.50 -12.81 -82.84
CA ALA A 560 35.64 -13.41 -83.53
C ALA A 560 36.13 -12.46 -84.63
N PRO A 561 37.44 -12.41 -84.92
CA PRO A 561 38.02 -11.27 -85.62
C PRO A 561 37.53 -11.17 -87.07
N GLN A 562 36.75 -10.13 -87.37
CA GLN A 562 36.19 -9.92 -88.70
C GLN A 562 37.23 -9.29 -89.63
N VAL A 563 37.67 -10.05 -90.64
CA VAL A 563 38.51 -9.53 -91.73
C VAL A 563 37.67 -8.61 -92.62
N LEU A 564 38.03 -7.32 -92.64
CA LEU A 564 37.40 -6.29 -93.48
C LEU A 564 38.06 -6.18 -94.85
N TYR A 565 39.36 -6.45 -94.94
CA TYR A 565 40.13 -6.39 -96.19
C TYR A 565 41.29 -7.42 -96.20
N PRO A 566 41.55 -8.11 -97.33
CA PRO A 566 40.83 -8.04 -98.60
C PRO A 566 39.42 -8.67 -98.55
N VAL A 567 38.51 -8.16 -99.37
CA VAL A 567 37.08 -8.50 -99.34
C VAL A 567 36.81 -9.91 -99.89
N GLN A 568 36.31 -10.81 -99.03
CA GLN A 568 35.99 -12.19 -99.38
C GLN A 568 34.58 -12.32 -99.98
N THR A 569 34.39 -11.99 -101.26
CA THR A 569 33.20 -12.43 -102.02
C THR A 569 33.46 -13.76 -102.72
N THR A 570 32.43 -14.61 -102.78
CA THR A 570 32.50 -16.04 -103.20
C THR A 570 32.97 -16.27 -104.65
N SER A 571 33.08 -15.21 -105.45
CA SER A 571 33.54 -15.21 -106.84
C SER A 571 34.75 -14.30 -107.09
N SER A 572 35.37 -13.73 -106.05
CA SER A 572 36.51 -12.83 -106.20
C SER A 572 37.80 -13.58 -106.54
N LEU A 573 38.22 -13.47 -107.81
CA LEU A 573 39.55 -13.80 -108.28
C LEU A 573 40.49 -12.58 -108.28
N VAL A 574 40.27 -11.60 -107.39
CA VAL A 574 41.24 -10.53 -107.16
C VAL A 574 42.51 -11.16 -106.57
N ALA A 575 43.54 -11.26 -107.41
CA ALA A 575 44.88 -11.65 -107.01
C ALA A 575 45.75 -10.41 -106.93
N GLU A 576 46.36 -10.17 -105.77
CA GLU A 576 47.31 -9.07 -105.56
C GLU A 576 48.54 -9.34 -106.42
N MET A 577 49.01 -8.35 -107.18
CA MET A 577 50.12 -8.57 -108.13
C MET A 577 51.48 -8.22 -107.53
N VAL A 578 52.45 -9.13 -107.72
CA VAL A 578 53.85 -8.95 -107.33
C VAL A 578 54.72 -9.08 -108.58
N PRO A 579 55.46 -8.03 -108.99
CA PRO A 579 56.39 -8.13 -110.11
C PRO A 579 57.58 -9.03 -109.75
N ARG A 580 58.20 -9.70 -110.73
CA ARG A 580 59.41 -10.51 -110.51
C ARG A 580 60.60 -9.64 -110.10
N SER A 581 60.57 -8.35 -110.47
CA SER A 581 61.51 -7.32 -110.04
C SER A 581 61.29 -6.81 -108.60
N ALA A 582 60.41 -7.43 -107.80
CA ALA A 582 60.20 -7.04 -106.40
C ALA A 582 61.42 -7.36 -105.53
N ASP A 583 61.95 -6.34 -104.86
CA ASP A 583 63.00 -6.47 -103.84
C ASP A 583 62.54 -7.26 -102.60
N VAL A 584 63.49 -7.61 -101.75
CA VAL A 584 63.23 -8.19 -100.42
C VAL A 584 62.53 -7.16 -99.53
N GLY A 585 61.42 -7.55 -98.91
CA GLY A 585 60.59 -6.70 -98.06
C GLY A 585 59.49 -5.91 -98.80
N TYR A 586 59.28 -6.18 -100.10
CA TYR A 586 58.21 -5.57 -100.90
C TYR A 586 56.83 -5.88 -100.31
N LEU A 587 56.02 -4.83 -100.08
CA LEU A 587 54.66 -4.94 -99.54
C LEU A 587 53.70 -5.42 -100.63
N VAL A 588 53.14 -6.61 -100.44
CA VAL A 588 52.18 -7.23 -101.37
C VAL A 588 50.78 -6.69 -101.12
N THR A 589 50.32 -6.77 -99.88
CA THR A 589 49.01 -6.29 -99.40
C THR A 589 49.02 -6.25 -97.87
N LYS A 590 47.92 -5.84 -97.26
CA LYS A 590 47.75 -5.76 -95.81
C LYS A 590 46.41 -6.36 -95.40
N VAL A 591 46.42 -7.39 -94.56
CA VAL A 591 45.19 -7.91 -93.95
C VAL A 591 44.73 -6.92 -92.88
N VAL A 592 43.50 -6.44 -92.99
CA VAL A 592 42.85 -5.57 -92.00
C VAL A 592 41.67 -6.31 -91.41
N ALA A 593 41.65 -6.43 -90.10
CA ALA A 593 40.57 -7.04 -89.33
C ALA A 593 40.24 -6.16 -88.12
N VAL A 594 39.06 -6.38 -87.56
CA VAL A 594 38.59 -5.77 -86.31
C VAL A 594 38.00 -6.88 -85.44
N ASP A 595 38.05 -6.70 -84.12
CA ASP A 595 37.14 -7.42 -83.22
C ASP A 595 36.17 -6.44 -82.55
N VAL A 596 35.11 -6.99 -81.97
CA VAL A 596 34.05 -6.21 -81.30
C VAL A 596 34.25 -6.16 -79.79
N ASP A 597 34.88 -7.20 -79.23
CA ASP A 597 35.25 -7.38 -77.83
C ASP A 597 36.24 -6.27 -77.36
N SER A 598 36.92 -6.40 -76.21
CA SER A 598 37.91 -5.41 -75.76
C SER A 598 39.15 -6.02 -75.09
N GLY A 599 40.05 -5.15 -74.61
CA GLY A 599 41.25 -5.56 -73.88
C GLY A 599 42.17 -6.50 -74.68
N GLN A 600 42.20 -7.78 -74.29
CA GLN A 600 42.98 -8.83 -74.95
C GLN A 600 42.13 -9.65 -75.94
N ASN A 601 40.82 -9.69 -75.76
CA ASN A 601 39.88 -10.38 -76.64
C ASN A 601 39.84 -9.68 -78.01
N ALA A 602 39.94 -8.35 -78.05
CA ALA A 602 40.17 -7.59 -79.29
C ALA A 602 41.65 -7.40 -79.70
N TRP A 603 42.62 -8.07 -79.06
CA TRP A 603 44.05 -7.88 -79.39
C TRP A 603 44.48 -8.82 -80.53
N LEU A 604 44.43 -8.30 -81.76
CA LEU A 604 44.65 -9.08 -82.98
C LEU A 604 46.13 -9.43 -83.24
N SER A 605 46.36 -10.67 -83.63
CA SER A 605 47.65 -11.18 -84.14
C SER A 605 47.49 -11.85 -85.51
N TYR A 606 48.47 -11.68 -86.39
CA TYR A 606 48.39 -12.10 -87.80
C TYR A 606 49.44 -13.18 -88.10
N LYS A 607 49.02 -14.34 -88.61
CA LYS A 607 49.88 -15.53 -88.80
C LYS A 607 49.68 -16.18 -90.17
N LEU A 608 50.77 -16.54 -90.85
CA LEU A 608 50.71 -17.24 -92.15
C LEU A 608 50.54 -18.76 -91.93
N GLN A 609 49.29 -19.25 -91.95
CA GLN A 609 49.01 -20.66 -91.70
C GLN A 609 49.40 -21.56 -92.89
N LYS A 610 49.08 -21.15 -94.13
CA LYS A 610 49.44 -21.90 -95.35
C LYS A 610 49.89 -20.95 -96.45
N ALA A 611 50.82 -21.40 -97.28
CA ALA A 611 51.31 -20.69 -98.45
C ALA A 611 51.72 -21.72 -99.53
N THR A 612 51.63 -21.38 -100.81
CA THR A 612 52.16 -22.22 -101.91
C THR A 612 53.68 -22.37 -101.78
N ASP A 613 54.40 -21.28 -101.52
CA ASP A 613 55.75 -21.31 -100.92
C ASP A 613 55.78 -20.52 -99.60
N ARG A 614 56.20 -21.17 -98.52
CA ARG A 614 56.42 -20.53 -97.20
C ARG A 614 57.74 -19.76 -97.10
N ALA A 615 58.68 -19.97 -98.02
CA ALA A 615 59.95 -19.26 -98.05
C ALA A 615 59.89 -17.96 -98.88
N LEU A 616 58.77 -17.65 -99.52
CA LEU A 616 58.60 -16.47 -100.37
C LEU A 616 57.93 -15.28 -99.65
N PHE A 617 56.98 -15.53 -98.73
CA PHE A 617 56.20 -14.48 -98.08
C PHE A 617 56.17 -14.60 -96.54
N GLU A 618 56.28 -13.45 -95.87
CA GLU A 618 56.04 -13.27 -94.44
C GLU A 618 54.77 -12.45 -94.19
N VAL A 619 54.25 -12.50 -92.97
CA VAL A 619 53.14 -11.66 -92.49
C VAL A 619 53.54 -11.03 -91.17
N GLY A 620 53.46 -9.70 -91.08
CA GLY A 620 53.82 -8.96 -89.87
C GLY A 620 52.82 -9.19 -88.73
N LEU A 621 53.31 -9.74 -87.61
CA LEU A 621 52.49 -10.30 -86.52
C LEU A 621 51.46 -9.35 -85.90
N GLN A 622 51.73 -8.04 -85.91
CA GLN A 622 50.87 -7.02 -85.26
C GLN A 622 50.19 -6.06 -86.25
N ASN A 623 50.58 -6.06 -87.52
CA ASN A 623 50.06 -5.13 -88.52
C ASN A 623 49.41 -5.83 -89.73
N GLY A 624 49.54 -7.15 -89.89
CA GLY A 624 48.91 -7.89 -90.99
C GLY A 624 49.50 -7.61 -92.38
N GLU A 625 50.64 -6.91 -92.47
CA GLU A 625 51.31 -6.61 -93.73
C GLU A 625 52.00 -7.85 -94.29
N ILE A 626 51.69 -8.19 -95.54
CA ILE A 626 52.28 -9.33 -96.25
C ILE A 626 53.47 -8.83 -97.08
N ARG A 627 54.66 -9.40 -96.88
CA ARG A 627 55.91 -8.96 -97.52
C ARG A 627 56.72 -10.11 -98.11
N THR A 628 57.58 -9.81 -99.08
CA THR A 628 58.50 -10.79 -99.68
C THR A 628 59.71 -11.07 -98.77
N ILE A 629 60.00 -12.34 -98.46
CA ILE A 629 61.18 -12.75 -97.66
C ILE A 629 62.45 -12.81 -98.53
N ARG A 630 62.27 -13.14 -99.81
CA ARG A 630 63.33 -13.29 -100.82
C ARG A 630 62.87 -12.72 -102.15
N GLN A 631 63.80 -12.47 -103.05
CA GLN A 631 63.48 -12.16 -104.43
C GLN A 631 62.76 -13.36 -105.10
N VAL A 632 61.81 -13.02 -105.98
CA VAL A 632 61.08 -13.96 -106.84
C VAL A 632 62.03 -14.57 -107.88
N ASN A 633 61.91 -15.88 -108.13
CA ASN A 633 62.66 -16.60 -109.16
C ASN A 633 61.71 -17.18 -110.22
N ASP A 634 62.19 -17.38 -111.44
CA ASP A 634 61.42 -17.99 -112.56
C ASP A 634 61.01 -19.46 -112.35
N LYS A 635 61.27 -20.03 -111.18
CA LYS A 635 60.83 -21.37 -110.74
C LYS A 635 59.70 -21.32 -109.72
N ASP A 636 59.36 -20.14 -109.22
CA ASP A 636 58.27 -19.93 -108.28
C ASP A 636 56.93 -19.94 -109.04
N ALA A 637 55.90 -20.57 -108.47
CA ALA A 637 54.62 -20.69 -109.16
C ALA A 637 53.95 -19.31 -109.35
N VAL A 638 53.50 -19.02 -110.58
CA VAL A 638 52.79 -17.78 -110.97
C VAL A 638 51.59 -17.51 -110.06
N LYS A 639 50.85 -18.56 -109.67
CA LYS A 639 49.72 -18.48 -108.75
C LYS A 639 50.11 -18.92 -107.33
N GLN A 640 50.36 -17.94 -106.47
CA GLN A 640 50.59 -18.13 -105.05
C GLN A 640 49.26 -18.01 -104.29
N ARG A 641 49.00 -18.89 -103.32
CA ARG A 641 47.83 -18.81 -102.44
C ARG A 641 48.30 -18.77 -100.99
N LEU A 642 47.99 -17.69 -100.30
CA LEU A 642 48.33 -17.45 -98.90
C LEU A 642 47.06 -17.54 -98.05
N THR A 643 47.02 -18.46 -97.10
CA THR A 643 46.00 -18.49 -96.04
C THR A 643 46.59 -17.82 -94.82
N VAL A 644 46.25 -16.54 -94.64
CA VAL A 644 46.54 -15.80 -93.41
C VAL A 644 45.43 -16.05 -92.42
N VAL A 645 45.78 -16.18 -91.16
CA VAL A 645 44.83 -16.30 -90.05
C VAL A 645 45.05 -15.10 -89.15
N VAL A 646 43.95 -14.41 -88.83
CA VAL A 646 43.90 -13.44 -87.74
C VAL A 646 43.43 -14.22 -86.53
N GLU A 647 44.21 -14.20 -85.46
CA GLU A 647 43.92 -14.84 -84.17
C GLU A 647 43.96 -13.76 -83.10
N ASP A 648 42.94 -13.68 -82.26
CA ASP A 648 42.94 -12.81 -81.09
C ASP A 648 43.90 -13.32 -79.98
N ASN A 649 43.94 -12.62 -78.85
CA ASN A 649 44.70 -12.97 -77.65
C ASN A 649 43.79 -13.33 -76.46
N GLY A 650 42.52 -13.65 -76.73
CA GLY A 650 41.53 -14.09 -75.73
C GLY A 650 41.72 -15.56 -75.33
N GLN A 651 40.88 -16.03 -74.40
CA GLN A 651 40.88 -17.43 -73.95
C GLN A 651 39.45 -17.97 -73.84
N PRO A 652 39.03 -18.93 -74.69
CA PRO A 652 39.77 -19.53 -75.80
C PRO A 652 40.00 -18.53 -76.94
N SER A 653 41.20 -18.53 -77.51
CA SER A 653 41.52 -17.66 -78.65
C SER A 653 40.73 -18.08 -79.88
N ARG A 654 40.07 -17.13 -80.54
CA ARG A 654 39.31 -17.36 -81.77
C ARG A 654 40.07 -16.80 -82.96
N SER A 655 39.55 -17.09 -84.15
CA SER A 655 40.29 -16.81 -85.38
C SER A 655 39.42 -16.74 -86.62
N ALA A 656 39.83 -15.91 -87.58
CA ALA A 656 39.27 -15.90 -88.93
C ALA A 656 40.38 -16.10 -89.97
N THR A 657 40.07 -16.87 -91.01
CA THR A 657 41.00 -17.15 -92.10
C THR A 657 40.68 -16.31 -93.34
N VAL A 658 41.68 -15.70 -93.95
CA VAL A 658 41.56 -15.05 -95.27
C VAL A 658 42.50 -15.73 -96.27
N ASN A 659 41.95 -16.03 -97.45
CA ASN A 659 42.72 -16.53 -98.58
C ASN A 659 43.11 -15.37 -99.49
N VAL A 660 44.35 -14.89 -99.35
CA VAL A 660 44.94 -13.92 -100.29
C VAL A 660 45.51 -14.71 -101.45
N ASN A 661 44.94 -14.54 -102.64
CA ASN A 661 45.57 -14.99 -103.88
C ASN A 661 46.60 -13.92 -104.29
N VAL A 662 47.79 -14.35 -104.70
CA VAL A 662 48.87 -13.48 -105.17
C VAL A 662 49.31 -13.98 -106.53
N ALA A 663 49.36 -13.07 -107.52
CA ALA A 663 49.80 -13.36 -108.88
C ALA A 663 51.21 -12.79 -109.08
N VAL A 664 52.14 -13.66 -109.44
CA VAL A 664 53.54 -13.34 -109.66
C VAL A 664 53.77 -13.17 -111.15
N ALA A 665 53.78 -11.92 -111.62
CA ALA A 665 53.86 -11.57 -113.04
C ALA A 665 54.37 -10.13 -113.22
N ASP A 666 55.12 -9.88 -114.28
CA ASP A 666 55.61 -8.52 -114.58
C ASP A 666 54.57 -7.68 -115.33
N SER A 667 53.47 -8.29 -115.81
CA SER A 667 52.34 -7.55 -116.39
C SER A 667 51.01 -8.30 -116.33
N PHE A 668 49.91 -7.55 -116.21
CA PHE A 668 48.53 -8.07 -116.20
C PHE A 668 48.18 -9.07 -117.34
N PRO A 669 48.63 -8.87 -118.61
CA PRO A 669 48.35 -9.81 -119.70
C PRO A 669 48.95 -11.21 -119.50
N GLU A 670 50.11 -11.31 -118.83
CA GLU A 670 50.80 -12.58 -118.57
C GLU A 670 49.94 -13.49 -117.68
N VAL A 671 49.33 -12.93 -116.64
CA VAL A 671 48.39 -13.63 -115.75
C VAL A 671 47.18 -14.18 -116.51
N LEU A 672 46.60 -13.40 -117.44
CA LEU A 672 45.43 -13.81 -118.20
C LEU A 672 45.71 -14.99 -119.15
N SER A 673 46.95 -15.18 -119.58
CA SER A 673 47.32 -16.28 -120.49
C SER A 673 47.40 -17.66 -119.86
N GLU A 674 47.52 -17.78 -118.53
CA GLU A 674 47.39 -19.07 -117.82
C GLU A 674 45.95 -19.38 -117.33
N PHE A 675 45.00 -18.47 -117.52
CA PHE A 675 43.61 -18.62 -117.06
C PHE A 675 42.61 -19.06 -118.16
N THR A 676 43.09 -19.57 -119.29
CA THR A 676 42.25 -20.00 -120.42
C THR A 676 41.61 -21.39 -120.22
N ASP A 677 40.86 -21.59 -119.14
CA ASP A 677 40.11 -22.85 -118.93
C ASP A 677 38.79 -22.66 -118.14
N PHE A 678 37.94 -21.72 -118.59
CA PHE A 678 36.53 -21.65 -118.18
C PHE A 678 35.60 -21.35 -119.35
N THR A 679 34.55 -22.16 -119.47
CA THR A 679 33.51 -22.06 -120.50
C THR A 679 32.60 -20.86 -120.27
N HIS A 680 32.40 -20.04 -121.31
CA HIS A 680 31.43 -18.94 -121.30
C HIS A 680 29.98 -19.45 -121.41
N GLU A 681 29.38 -19.85 -120.30
CA GLU A 681 27.92 -19.98 -120.22
C GLU A 681 27.28 -18.59 -120.07
N LYS A 682 26.67 -18.12 -121.16
CA LYS A 682 25.76 -16.96 -121.18
C LYS A 682 24.34 -17.45 -121.47
N GLU A 683 23.65 -17.95 -120.45
CA GLU A 683 22.19 -18.09 -120.54
C GLU A 683 21.52 -16.72 -120.48
N TYR A 684 21.05 -16.24 -121.62
CA TYR A 684 20.18 -15.06 -121.70
C TYR A 684 18.73 -15.54 -121.55
N ASN A 685 18.15 -15.39 -120.35
CA ASN A 685 16.94 -16.10 -119.95
C ASN A 685 15.67 -15.27 -120.21
N ASP A 686 15.00 -15.53 -121.33
CA ASP A 686 13.82 -14.77 -121.82
C ASP A 686 12.61 -14.73 -120.86
N ASN A 687 12.57 -15.61 -119.85
CA ASN A 687 11.43 -15.80 -118.95
C ASN A 687 11.17 -14.61 -118.00
N LEU A 688 12.11 -13.68 -117.83
CA LEU A 688 11.99 -12.57 -116.87
C LEU A 688 10.76 -11.68 -117.14
N THR A 689 10.41 -11.49 -118.41
CA THR A 689 9.27 -10.66 -118.83
C THR A 689 7.92 -11.30 -118.46
N PHE A 690 7.81 -12.63 -118.58
CA PHE A 690 6.62 -13.39 -118.23
C PHE A 690 6.30 -13.31 -116.73
N TYR A 691 7.31 -13.53 -115.87
CA TYR A 691 7.12 -13.45 -114.42
C TYR A 691 6.77 -12.04 -113.94
N LEU A 692 7.30 -10.99 -114.59
CA LEU A 692 6.98 -9.59 -114.25
C LEU A 692 5.53 -9.23 -114.60
N VAL A 693 5.01 -9.70 -115.75
CA VAL A 693 3.59 -9.54 -116.12
C VAL A 693 2.68 -10.35 -115.19
N LEU A 694 3.07 -11.57 -114.83
CA LEU A 694 2.31 -12.42 -113.90
C LEU A 694 2.22 -11.77 -112.50
N ALA A 695 3.30 -11.18 -112.01
CA ALA A 695 3.31 -10.46 -110.74
C ALA A 695 2.37 -9.24 -110.75
N LEU A 696 2.39 -8.43 -111.82
CA LEU A 696 1.49 -7.28 -111.97
C LEU A 696 0.00 -7.69 -111.98
N ALA A 697 -0.33 -8.81 -112.64
CA ALA A 697 -1.69 -9.34 -112.65
C ALA A 697 -2.16 -9.79 -111.25
N VAL A 698 -1.32 -10.53 -110.51
CA VAL A 698 -1.64 -11.01 -109.16
C VAL A 698 -1.81 -9.86 -108.16
N VAL A 699 -0.91 -8.86 -108.17
CA VAL A 699 -1.02 -7.68 -107.31
C VAL A 699 -2.29 -6.88 -107.60
N SER A 700 -2.66 -6.73 -108.88
CA SER A 700 -3.89 -6.06 -109.29
C SER A 700 -5.16 -6.79 -108.80
N PHE A 701 -5.16 -8.13 -108.86
CA PHE A 701 -6.27 -8.96 -108.37
C PHE A 701 -6.43 -8.88 -106.85
N LEU A 702 -5.33 -8.91 -106.10
CA LEU A 702 -5.33 -8.76 -104.64
C LEU A 702 -5.83 -7.37 -104.21
N PHE A 703 -5.43 -6.31 -104.93
CA PHE A 703 -5.91 -4.95 -104.66
C PHE A 703 -7.43 -4.80 -104.85
N ILE A 704 -7.96 -5.33 -105.96
CA ILE A 704 -9.40 -5.29 -106.27
C ILE A 704 -10.22 -6.09 -105.24
N THR A 705 -9.75 -7.28 -104.86
CA THR A 705 -10.45 -8.11 -103.88
C THR A 705 -10.46 -7.49 -102.48
N CYS A 706 -9.37 -6.85 -102.04
CA CYS A 706 -9.35 -6.06 -100.81
C CYS A 706 -10.38 -4.91 -100.81
N LEU A 707 -10.53 -4.17 -101.92
CA LEU A 707 -11.52 -3.09 -102.03
C LEU A 707 -12.96 -3.60 -101.88
N VAL A 708 -13.30 -4.74 -102.49
CA VAL A 708 -14.63 -5.36 -102.37
C VAL A 708 -14.92 -5.79 -100.92
N VAL A 709 -13.93 -6.34 -100.21
CA VAL A 709 -14.07 -6.69 -98.78
C VAL A 709 -14.27 -5.45 -97.92
N ILE A 710 -13.49 -4.38 -98.13
CA ILE A 710 -13.62 -3.12 -97.36
C ILE A 710 -15.01 -2.49 -97.56
N ILE A 711 -15.51 -2.46 -98.79
CA ILE A 711 -16.84 -1.90 -99.12
C ILE A 711 -17.96 -2.72 -98.46
N SER A 712 -17.91 -4.04 -98.57
CA SER A 712 -18.94 -4.94 -97.98
C SER A 712 -18.93 -4.90 -96.44
N VAL A 713 -17.77 -4.83 -95.79
CA VAL A 713 -17.66 -4.62 -94.33
C VAL A 713 -18.23 -3.26 -93.90
N LYS A 714 -18.02 -2.18 -94.69
CA LYS A 714 -18.63 -0.87 -94.40
C LYS A 714 -20.15 -0.89 -94.50
N ILE A 715 -20.70 -1.55 -95.53
CA ILE A 715 -22.15 -1.71 -95.71
C ILE A 715 -22.76 -2.52 -94.56
N TYR A 716 -22.08 -3.58 -94.11
CA TYR A 716 -22.51 -4.39 -92.96
C TYR A 716 -22.53 -3.57 -91.66
N ARG A 717 -21.42 -2.92 -91.30
CA ARG A 717 -21.34 -2.10 -90.07
C ARG A 717 -22.35 -0.94 -90.06
N TRP A 718 -22.57 -0.27 -91.19
CA TRP A 718 -23.56 0.82 -91.29
C TRP A 718 -25.01 0.36 -91.06
N ARG A 719 -25.33 -0.90 -91.38
CA ARG A 719 -26.67 -1.47 -91.18
C ARG A 719 -26.93 -1.91 -89.73
N GLN A 720 -25.89 -2.18 -88.96
CA GLN A 720 -25.98 -2.74 -87.61
C GLN A 720 -26.21 -1.68 -86.52
N SER A 721 -25.80 -0.43 -86.74
CA SER A 721 -25.83 0.67 -85.75
C SER A 721 -27.19 1.41 -85.63
N ARG A 722 -28.32 0.73 -85.91
CA ARG A 722 -29.66 1.35 -86.01
C ARG A 722 -30.78 0.63 -85.25
N ILE A 723 -30.51 -0.52 -84.63
CA ILE A 723 -31.56 -1.49 -84.24
C ILE A 723 -31.68 -1.77 -82.73
N LEU A 724 -30.66 -1.46 -81.90
CA LEU A 724 -30.70 -1.74 -80.45
C LEU A 724 -30.54 -0.48 -79.60
N PHE A 725 -31.66 0.16 -79.33
CA PHE A 725 -31.83 1.16 -78.27
C PHE A 725 -32.95 0.66 -77.35
N HIS A 726 -32.65 0.18 -76.13
CA HIS A 726 -33.69 0.01 -75.10
C HIS A 726 -33.15 -0.12 -73.65
N SER A 727 -33.54 0.87 -72.83
CA SER A 727 -33.84 0.82 -71.38
C SER A 727 -32.83 0.29 -70.32
N ASN A 728 -32.21 1.25 -69.61
CA ASN A 728 -32.32 1.53 -68.16
C ASN A 728 -31.80 0.57 -67.05
N LEU A 729 -30.68 0.96 -66.39
CA LEU A 729 -30.54 1.42 -64.97
C LEU A 729 -31.05 0.55 -63.75
N PRO A 730 -30.60 0.78 -62.48
CA PRO A 730 -29.21 0.90 -61.96
C PRO A 730 -28.97 0.32 -60.52
N VAL A 731 -27.75 -0.11 -60.15
CA VAL A 731 -27.24 -0.18 -58.74
C VAL A 731 -25.70 0.06 -58.73
N ILE A 732 -25.13 0.57 -57.63
CA ILE A 732 -23.69 0.91 -57.43
C ILE A 732 -23.15 0.14 -56.20
N PRO A 733 -21.89 -0.36 -56.21
CA PRO A 733 -20.93 0.11 -55.19
C PRO A 733 -19.45 0.25 -55.65
N TYR A 734 -18.78 1.28 -55.12
CA TYR A 734 -17.36 1.45 -54.73
C TYR A 734 -16.16 0.83 -55.49
N TYR A 735 -15.07 1.62 -55.54
CA TYR A 735 -13.68 1.26 -55.91
C TYR A 735 -12.71 1.73 -54.80
N PRO A 736 -11.60 1.02 -54.55
CA PRO A 736 -10.26 1.59 -54.82
C PRO A 736 -9.46 0.82 -55.92
N PRO A 737 -8.30 1.32 -56.39
CA PRO A 737 -7.77 0.93 -57.70
C PRO A 737 -6.65 -0.13 -57.75
N ARG A 738 -6.84 -1.07 -58.69
CA ARG A 738 -5.86 -1.60 -59.67
C ARG A 738 -4.46 -2.04 -59.21
N TYR A 739 -4.26 -3.36 -59.19
CA TYR A 739 -3.12 -3.96 -59.90
C TYR A 739 -3.38 -3.95 -61.43
N ALA A 740 -2.32 -4.09 -62.23
CA ALA A 740 -2.38 -4.37 -63.67
C ALA A 740 -1.17 -5.23 -64.06
N ASP A 741 -1.35 -6.25 -64.90
CA ASP A 741 -0.21 -6.99 -65.48
C ASP A 741 -0.54 -7.63 -66.84
N THR A 742 0.51 -7.79 -67.66
CA THR A 742 0.66 -8.56 -68.91
C THR A 742 -0.36 -8.48 -70.07
N LEU A 743 0.17 -8.17 -71.27
CA LEU A 743 -0.15 -8.76 -72.59
C LEU A 743 -1.61 -8.68 -73.14
N GLY A 744 -1.92 -8.07 -74.29
CA GLY A 744 -1.13 -7.21 -75.19
C GLY A 744 -1.36 -7.43 -76.69
N THR A 745 -2.27 -6.67 -77.33
CA THR A 745 -2.31 -6.43 -78.79
C THR A 745 -3.05 -5.12 -79.11
N GLY A 746 -2.72 -4.48 -80.25
CA GLY A 746 -3.23 -3.16 -80.68
C GLY A 746 -4.66 -3.13 -81.27
N THR A 747 -5.11 -2.05 -81.93
CA THR A 747 -4.36 -0.94 -82.55
C THR A 747 -5.10 0.42 -82.50
N LEU A 748 -4.32 1.51 -82.63
CA LEU A 748 -4.53 2.84 -83.28
C LEU A 748 -5.96 3.25 -83.74
N GLN A 749 -6.33 4.54 -83.91
CA GLN A 749 -5.67 5.58 -84.73
C GLN A 749 -6.55 6.87 -84.61
N HIS A 750 -6.06 8.12 -84.58
CA HIS A 750 -5.61 8.86 -85.79
C HIS A 750 -4.85 10.16 -85.48
N VAL A 751 -3.70 10.31 -86.16
CA VAL A 751 -3.23 11.51 -86.90
C VAL A 751 -3.41 12.89 -86.26
N TYR A 752 -2.27 13.52 -85.94
CA TYR A 752 -1.89 14.79 -86.54
C TYR A 752 -0.50 14.67 -87.20
N ASN A 753 -0.31 15.34 -88.33
CA ASN A 753 0.93 15.26 -89.12
C ASN A 753 1.99 16.22 -88.57
N TYR A 754 3.26 15.90 -88.81
CA TYR A 754 4.33 16.90 -88.84
C TYR A 754 4.38 17.55 -90.23
N GLU A 755 4.56 18.87 -90.28
CA GLU A 755 5.15 19.54 -91.44
C GLU A 755 6.47 20.19 -91.01
N VAL A 756 7.51 20.06 -91.85
CA VAL A 756 8.83 20.63 -91.63
C VAL A 756 9.04 21.77 -92.62
N CYS A 757 9.07 23.00 -92.12
CA CYS A 757 9.40 24.19 -92.90
C CYS A 757 10.70 24.82 -92.38
N ARG A 758 11.72 24.91 -93.26
CA ARG A 758 12.93 25.70 -93.00
C ARG A 758 12.60 27.19 -93.13
N THR A 759 13.21 28.02 -92.29
CA THR A 759 13.19 29.48 -92.44
C THR A 759 14.43 29.98 -93.18
N THR A 760 14.23 30.82 -94.19
CA THR A 760 15.30 31.56 -94.87
C THR A 760 14.94 33.04 -94.98
N ASP A 761 15.48 33.83 -94.04
CA ASP A 761 15.55 35.30 -94.03
C ASP A 761 14.23 36.10 -93.89
N SER A 762 14.36 37.43 -93.77
CA SER A 762 13.35 38.50 -93.77
C SER A 762 12.54 38.78 -92.48
N ARG A 763 13.24 39.32 -91.47
CA ARG A 763 12.83 40.45 -90.59
C ARG A 763 11.31 40.74 -90.35
N LYS A 764 10.83 40.38 -89.14
CA LYS A 764 9.57 40.83 -88.46
C LYS A 764 8.22 40.39 -89.10
N SER A 765 7.13 40.12 -88.38
CA SER A 765 6.87 39.93 -86.93
C SER A 765 5.44 39.37 -86.71
N ASP A 766 5.20 38.70 -85.56
CA ASP A 766 3.88 38.37 -84.96
C ASP A 766 2.97 37.34 -85.70
N CYS A 767 2.02 36.60 -85.09
CA CYS A 767 1.56 36.48 -83.67
C CYS A 767 0.84 35.14 -83.38
N GLN A 768 0.64 34.79 -82.08
CA GLN A 768 -0.35 33.83 -81.52
C GLN A 768 -0.21 32.33 -81.90
N PHE A 769 -0.67 31.30 -81.15
CA PHE A 769 -1.33 31.11 -79.82
C PHE A 769 -1.11 29.61 -79.40
N ALA A 770 -1.41 29.03 -78.23
CA ALA A 770 -1.90 29.40 -76.88
C ALA A 770 -1.54 28.27 -75.86
N ARG A 771 -2.12 28.27 -74.64
CA ARG A 771 -2.05 27.16 -73.64
C ARG A 771 -3.33 27.07 -72.77
N PRO A 772 -3.83 25.87 -72.41
CA PRO A 772 -4.69 25.63 -71.24
C PRO A 772 -3.89 25.27 -69.97
N CYS A 773 -4.50 25.44 -68.79
CA CYS A 773 -4.01 24.94 -67.49
C CYS A 773 -4.49 23.48 -67.26
N SER A 774 -4.15 22.71 -66.22
CA SER A 774 -3.59 22.92 -64.87
C SER A 774 -2.94 21.59 -64.39
N GLN A 775 -2.39 21.35 -63.19
CA GLN A 775 -2.33 22.06 -61.90
C GLN A 775 -1.04 21.64 -61.13
N ASN A 776 -0.58 22.40 -60.15
CA ASN A 776 0.76 22.25 -59.54
C ASN A 776 0.80 21.44 -58.23
N VAL A 777 1.96 20.84 -57.95
CA VAL A 777 2.46 20.51 -56.59
C VAL A 777 2.95 21.80 -55.91
N LEU A 778 2.82 21.88 -54.58
CA LEU A 778 3.47 22.90 -53.75
C LEU A 778 4.49 22.24 -52.81
N ILE A 779 5.65 22.89 -52.68
CA ILE A 779 6.59 22.74 -51.56
C ILE A 779 6.73 24.15 -50.97
N MET A 780 6.66 24.26 -49.64
CA MET A 780 7.15 25.43 -48.92
C MET A 780 7.57 25.03 -47.50
N ASP A 781 8.58 25.73 -47.00
CA ASP A 781 9.10 25.69 -45.63
C ASP A 781 9.43 27.16 -45.25
N PRO A 782 9.52 27.58 -43.97
CA PRO A 782 8.67 28.71 -43.57
C PRO A 782 9.44 29.93 -43.06
N SER A 783 8.89 31.13 -43.29
CA SER A 783 8.90 32.24 -42.33
C SER A 783 8.13 33.46 -42.85
N SER A 784 7.74 34.35 -41.92
CA SER A 784 7.00 35.62 -42.12
C SER A 784 5.50 35.54 -42.46
N THR A 785 4.68 35.71 -41.42
CA THR A 785 3.29 36.21 -41.53
C THR A 785 3.29 37.72 -41.79
N GLY A 786 2.47 38.24 -42.71
CA GLY A 786 2.39 39.70 -42.92
C GLY A 786 1.68 40.21 -44.18
N THR A 787 0.37 39.97 -44.27
CA THR A 787 -0.61 40.49 -45.26
C THR A 787 -0.20 41.73 -46.09
N MET A 788 -0.25 41.64 -47.42
CA MET A 788 0.04 42.74 -48.36
C MET A 788 -0.94 43.93 -48.28
N GLN A 789 -0.39 45.15 -48.42
CA GLN A 789 -0.97 46.20 -49.25
C GLN A 789 0.09 46.78 -50.22
N ARG A 790 -0.32 47.60 -51.19
CA ARG A 790 0.33 47.74 -52.50
C ARG A 790 0.41 49.20 -52.96
N MET A 791 1.63 49.77 -53.07
CA MET A 791 2.07 50.55 -54.25
C MET A 791 3.53 51.08 -54.18
N GLN A 792 4.19 51.00 -55.35
CA GLN A 792 5.20 51.90 -55.95
C GLN A 792 6.53 52.31 -55.24
N ASN A 793 7.60 51.98 -55.98
CA ASN A 793 8.79 52.78 -56.33
C ASN A 793 9.98 53.04 -55.36
N GLU A 794 11.16 52.78 -55.95
CA GLU A 794 12.41 53.57 -55.96
C GLU A 794 13.32 53.68 -54.71
N GLN A 795 14.48 53.03 -54.86
CA GLN A 795 15.85 53.53 -54.64
C GLN A 795 16.34 54.00 -53.25
N ASN A 796 17.48 53.38 -52.87
CA ASN A 796 18.70 54.00 -52.31
C ASN A 796 18.81 54.46 -50.83
N ILE A 797 19.77 53.80 -50.14
CA ILE A 797 20.96 54.39 -49.48
C ILE A 797 20.87 54.96 -48.02
N LEU A 798 21.68 54.32 -47.15
CA LEU A 798 22.43 54.76 -45.94
C LEU A 798 21.76 55.37 -44.68
N ASP A 799 22.29 54.87 -43.55
CA ASP A 799 22.70 55.50 -42.28
C ASP A 799 21.72 56.25 -41.33
N GLU A 800 21.48 55.57 -40.19
CA GLU A 800 21.71 56.04 -38.80
C GLU A 800 20.82 57.21 -38.23
N PRO A 801 20.95 57.68 -36.96
CA PRO A 801 19.92 57.33 -35.96
C PRO A 801 19.25 58.52 -35.21
N ASP A 802 18.53 58.14 -34.13
CA ASP A 802 18.25 58.86 -32.87
C ASP A 802 16.91 59.62 -32.64
N SER A 803 16.05 58.97 -31.81
CA SER A 803 15.32 59.56 -30.66
C SER A 803 14.12 60.54 -30.93
N PRO A 804 13.31 60.99 -29.93
CA PRO A 804 12.15 60.18 -29.49
C PRO A 804 10.83 60.94 -29.11
N LEU A 805 9.76 60.15 -28.80
CA LEU A 805 8.63 60.40 -27.86
C LEU A 805 7.35 61.24 -28.23
N GLU A 806 6.20 60.71 -27.74
CA GLU A 806 4.97 61.35 -27.16
C GLU A 806 3.65 61.74 -27.94
N GLN A 807 2.52 61.35 -27.28
CA GLN A 807 1.18 61.99 -27.08
C GLN A 807 0.04 62.18 -28.16
N LYS A 808 -0.94 61.24 -28.13
CA LYS A 808 -2.38 61.38 -27.69
C LYS A 808 -3.48 62.17 -28.54
N PRO A 809 -4.82 62.19 -28.17
CA PRO A 809 -5.98 62.10 -29.11
C PRO A 809 -6.98 63.31 -29.08
N PRO A 810 -8.23 63.25 -29.67
CA PRO A 810 -9.46 62.93 -28.87
C PRO A 810 -10.81 62.47 -29.57
N ASN A 811 -11.78 61.98 -28.75
CA ASN A 811 -13.30 62.09 -28.78
C ASN A 811 -14.23 61.44 -29.85
N ALA A 812 -15.58 61.22 -29.67
CA ALA A 812 -16.61 61.03 -28.57
C ALA A 812 -18.07 61.03 -29.20
N ASP A 813 -19.28 60.78 -28.62
CA ASP A 813 -19.94 60.02 -27.49
C ASP A 813 -21.47 59.85 -27.80
N TRP A 814 -22.06 58.63 -27.85
CA TRP A 814 -23.49 58.33 -27.50
C TRP A 814 -23.70 56.79 -27.26
N ARG A 815 -24.13 56.23 -26.10
CA ARG A 815 -25.31 56.37 -25.17
C ARG A 815 -26.55 55.55 -25.61
N PHE A 816 -27.35 54.86 -24.77
CA PHE A 816 -27.77 55.03 -23.34
C PHE A 816 -28.22 53.70 -22.63
N THR A 817 -27.79 53.42 -21.37
CA THR A 817 -28.47 52.71 -20.20
C THR A 817 -29.13 51.30 -20.30
N GLN A 818 -29.36 50.46 -19.25
CA GLN A 818 -29.05 50.38 -17.79
C GLN A 818 -29.22 48.88 -17.32
N GLY A 819 -28.43 48.28 -16.40
CA GLY A 819 -28.54 48.30 -14.91
C GLY A 819 -29.00 46.91 -14.36
N GLN A 820 -28.59 46.31 -13.23
CA GLN A 820 -27.72 46.67 -12.08
C GLN A 820 -26.91 45.46 -11.50
N ARG A 821 -26.09 45.73 -10.46
CA ARG A 821 -25.15 44.89 -9.64
C ARG A 821 -25.85 44.12 -8.47
N PRO A 822 -25.17 43.39 -7.53
CA PRO A 822 -23.80 42.78 -7.46
C PRO A 822 -23.76 41.32 -6.86
N GLY A 823 -22.57 40.79 -6.51
CA GLY A 823 -22.35 39.67 -5.53
C GLY A 823 -22.30 40.15 -4.05
N PRO A 824 -21.64 39.49 -3.06
CA PRO A 824 -20.51 38.54 -3.16
C PRO A 824 -20.55 37.33 -2.13
N SER A 825 -19.39 36.88 -1.63
CA SER A 825 -19.14 35.69 -0.77
C SER A 825 -19.03 35.95 0.75
N GLY A 826 -19.15 34.92 1.61
CA GLY A 826 -18.49 34.89 2.94
C GLY A 826 -19.17 34.12 4.12
N ALA A 827 -18.49 33.07 4.62
CA ALA A 827 -18.43 32.46 5.97
C ALA A 827 -19.62 32.46 6.98
N GLY A 828 -19.81 31.34 7.70
CA GLY A 828 -20.65 31.23 8.92
C GLY A 828 -20.72 29.82 9.54
N GLY A 829 -20.85 29.71 10.87
CA GLY A 829 -20.83 28.46 11.66
C GLY A 829 -22.19 27.93 12.18
N PRO A 830 -22.22 26.87 13.01
CA PRO A 830 -23.35 25.91 13.15
C PRO A 830 -24.27 26.16 14.39
N PRO A 831 -25.34 25.35 14.62
CA PRO A 831 -25.19 24.11 15.42
C PRO A 831 -26.12 22.89 15.08
N GLU A 832 -25.66 21.71 15.54
CA GLU A 832 -26.34 20.50 16.09
C GLU A 832 -27.70 19.86 15.63
N MET A 833 -27.62 18.51 15.53
CA MET A 833 -28.53 17.44 16.01
C MET A 833 -29.79 16.93 15.25
N ALA A 834 -29.68 15.62 14.89
CA ALA A 834 -30.57 14.48 15.22
C ALA A 834 -31.78 14.05 14.34
N MET A 835 -31.68 12.80 13.83
CA MET A 835 -32.74 11.86 13.37
C MET A 835 -33.66 12.29 12.18
N GLY A 836 -34.21 11.39 11.35
CA GLY A 836 -34.03 9.94 11.19
C GLY A 836 -35.14 9.29 10.32
N THR A 837 -34.85 8.13 9.72
CA THR A 837 -35.78 7.23 8.96
C THR A 837 -36.35 7.72 7.59
N GLY A 838 -36.65 6.76 6.69
CA GLY A 838 -37.27 6.98 5.36
C GLY A 838 -38.79 6.67 5.35
N PRO A 839 -39.45 6.27 4.21
CA PRO A 839 -38.89 5.60 3.02
C PRO A 839 -39.39 6.13 1.64
N TRP A 840 -39.10 5.35 0.58
CA TRP A 840 -39.49 5.47 -0.84
C TRP A 840 -40.97 5.77 -1.13
N PRO A 841 -41.30 6.39 -2.30
CA PRO A 841 -41.68 5.58 -3.47
C PRO A 841 -41.13 6.04 -4.85
N ASN A 842 -40.95 5.05 -5.75
CA ASN A 842 -40.92 5.13 -7.23
C ASN A 842 -42.10 4.25 -7.75
N PRO A 843 -42.40 4.07 -9.06
CA PRO A 843 -41.77 4.52 -10.33
C PRO A 843 -42.84 5.32 -11.15
N PRO A 844 -43.00 5.26 -12.51
CA PRO A 844 -42.16 4.88 -13.66
C PRO A 844 -41.98 6.08 -14.64
N THR A 845 -41.53 6.02 -15.90
CA THR A 845 -41.11 4.96 -16.87
C THR A 845 -39.63 5.17 -17.30
N GLU A 846 -39.03 4.76 -18.42
CA GLU A 846 -39.42 4.08 -19.69
C GLU A 846 -38.20 3.35 -20.30
N ALA A 847 -38.37 2.54 -21.36
CA ALA A 847 -37.26 1.87 -22.06
C ALA A 847 -37.61 1.47 -23.51
N GLU A 848 -36.64 1.56 -24.44
CA GLU A 848 -36.76 1.01 -25.81
C GLU A 848 -35.58 0.09 -26.16
N GLN A 849 -35.91 -1.18 -26.40
CA GLN A 849 -35.26 -2.03 -27.41
C GLN A 849 -36.16 -2.04 -28.64
N LEU A 850 -35.64 -2.25 -29.86
CA LEU A 850 -36.25 -3.00 -30.98
C LEU A 850 -35.29 -2.90 -32.21
N GLN A 851 -35.17 -3.82 -33.16
CA GLN A 851 -35.45 -5.27 -33.25
C GLN A 851 -34.98 -5.82 -34.61
N ALA A 852 -34.59 -7.11 -34.71
CA ALA A 852 -34.90 -8.01 -35.85
C ALA A 852 -34.34 -9.44 -35.66
N LEU A 853 -34.96 -10.55 -36.11
CA LEU A 853 -36.33 -10.83 -36.60
C LEU A 853 -36.59 -12.36 -36.64
N MET A 854 -37.83 -12.80 -36.36
CA MET A 854 -38.50 -14.05 -36.84
C MET A 854 -37.99 -15.45 -36.36
N ALA A 855 -38.84 -16.49 -36.18
CA ALA A 855 -40.31 -16.61 -36.32
C ALA A 855 -40.96 -17.66 -35.36
N ALA A 856 -42.30 -17.65 -35.31
CA ALA A 856 -43.23 -18.53 -34.60
C ALA A 856 -43.16 -20.04 -34.96
N ALA A 857 -43.90 -21.00 -34.38
CA ALA A 857 -44.63 -21.28 -33.11
C ALA A 857 -45.65 -22.42 -33.41
N ASN A 858 -46.45 -22.88 -32.42
CA ASN A 858 -47.60 -23.82 -32.56
C ASN A 858 -47.26 -25.31 -32.92
N VAL A 859 -48.09 -26.34 -32.61
CA VAL A 859 -49.06 -26.59 -31.52
C VAL A 859 -49.29 -28.13 -31.38
N SER A 860 -50.09 -28.55 -30.38
CA SER A 860 -50.40 -29.90 -29.85
C SER A 860 -50.65 -31.14 -30.76
N GLU A 861 -50.57 -32.31 -30.09
CA GLU A 861 -51.36 -33.57 -30.23
C GLU A 861 -50.84 -34.83 -30.98
N ALA A 862 -50.56 -35.87 -30.15
CA ALA A 862 -51.17 -37.21 -30.16
C ALA A 862 -50.63 -38.44 -30.98
N THR A 863 -50.45 -39.53 -30.21
CA THR A 863 -50.61 -40.98 -30.54
C THR A 863 -49.50 -41.81 -31.22
N ALA A 864 -49.15 -42.95 -30.56
CA ALA A 864 -48.66 -44.25 -31.10
C ALA A 864 -47.41 -44.28 -32.03
N THR A 865 -46.49 -45.25 -32.01
CA THR A 865 -46.30 -46.55 -31.30
C THR A 865 -44.75 -46.80 -31.21
N LEU A 866 -44.14 -47.89 -30.70
CA LEU A 866 -44.51 -49.26 -30.33
C LEU A 866 -43.60 -49.75 -29.15
N GLY A 867 -43.41 -51.06 -28.95
CA GLY A 867 -42.42 -51.66 -28.03
C GLY A 867 -41.72 -52.87 -28.68
N PRO A 868 -41.25 -53.92 -27.95
CA PRO A 868 -41.30 -54.12 -26.49
C PRO A 868 -40.05 -54.81 -25.84
N GLY A 869 -40.09 -55.00 -24.51
CA GLY A 869 -39.36 -56.06 -23.77
C GLY A 869 -38.09 -55.66 -23.01
N THR A 870 -37.73 -56.24 -21.85
CA THR A 870 -38.44 -57.24 -21.01
C THR A 870 -37.99 -57.21 -19.54
N MET A 871 -38.96 -57.19 -18.61
CA MET A 871 -39.03 -57.95 -17.34
C MET A 871 -37.80 -58.11 -16.41
N GLY A 872 -37.90 -57.57 -15.19
CA GLY A 872 -38.17 -58.46 -14.03
C GLY A 872 -37.18 -58.56 -12.86
N LEU A 873 -37.63 -58.10 -11.68
CA LEU A 873 -37.34 -58.59 -10.30
C LEU A 873 -35.86 -58.56 -9.79
N SER A 874 -35.44 -57.91 -8.70
CA SER A 874 -35.97 -57.70 -7.31
C SER A 874 -35.37 -58.64 -6.25
N THR A 875 -34.44 -58.12 -5.42
CA THR A 875 -34.22 -58.35 -3.95
C THR A 875 -32.89 -57.71 -3.52
N ARG A 876 -32.87 -56.73 -2.59
CA ARG A 876 -32.65 -56.86 -1.12
C ARG A 876 -31.36 -57.59 -0.68
N TYR A 877 -30.27 -56.86 -0.41
CA TYR A 877 -29.84 -56.43 0.94
C TYR A 877 -28.52 -55.62 0.89
N SER A 878 -28.24 -54.88 1.97
CA SER A 878 -27.04 -54.04 2.18
C SER A 878 -26.18 -54.60 3.35
N PRO A 879 -25.09 -53.95 3.78
CA PRO A 879 -23.82 -53.73 3.07
C PRO A 879 -22.59 -54.19 3.91
N GLN A 880 -21.38 -54.25 3.34
CA GLN A 880 -20.10 -54.15 4.10
C GLN A 880 -18.97 -53.55 3.22
N PHE A 881 -17.78 -53.38 3.80
CA PHE A 881 -16.86 -52.27 3.53
C PHE A 881 -15.42 -52.72 3.15
N THR A 882 -14.61 -51.76 2.68
CA THR A 882 -13.12 -51.74 2.57
C THR A 882 -12.40 -52.52 1.45
N LEU A 883 -11.19 -51.99 1.18
CA LEU A 883 -10.07 -52.49 0.36
C LEU A 883 -10.24 -52.48 -1.17
N GLN A 884 -9.51 -51.55 -1.79
CA GLN A 884 -9.14 -51.59 -3.20
C GLN A 884 -7.62 -51.74 -3.29
N HIS A 885 -7.15 -52.73 -4.06
CA HIS A 885 -5.73 -52.99 -4.30
C HIS A 885 -5.50 -53.18 -5.81
N VAL A 886 -4.29 -52.86 -6.26
CA VAL A 886 -3.71 -53.06 -7.62
C VAL A 886 -3.60 -54.56 -8.02
N PRO A 887 -3.20 -55.00 -9.25
CA PRO A 887 -2.60 -54.28 -10.42
C PRO A 887 -3.13 -54.77 -11.83
N ASP A 888 -2.25 -54.76 -12.85
CA ASP A 888 -2.14 -55.66 -14.03
C ASP A 888 -2.79 -55.24 -15.39
N TYR A 889 -2.18 -55.43 -16.59
CA TYR A 889 -0.80 -55.88 -16.93
C TYR A 889 -0.36 -55.58 -18.41
N ARG A 890 0.97 -55.50 -18.64
CA ARG A 890 1.80 -55.92 -19.82
C ARG A 890 1.41 -55.65 -21.30
N GLN A 891 2.43 -55.29 -22.10
CA GLN A 891 3.12 -56.24 -23.03
C GLN A 891 4.52 -55.78 -23.49
N ASN A 892 5.35 -56.72 -23.98
CA ASN A 892 6.79 -56.56 -24.34
C ASN A 892 7.01 -56.70 -25.87
N VAL A 893 8.20 -56.48 -26.49
CA VAL A 893 9.37 -57.41 -26.64
C VAL A 893 10.52 -56.64 -27.38
N TYR A 894 11.73 -56.48 -26.82
CA TYR A 894 13.00 -57.26 -27.02
C TYR A 894 13.49 -57.38 -28.50
N ILE A 895 14.60 -56.78 -29.01
CA ILE A 895 16.05 -56.71 -28.63
C ILE A 895 16.79 -58.07 -28.79
N PRO A 896 17.94 -58.13 -29.51
CA PRO A 896 19.24 -58.26 -28.82
C PRO A 896 20.45 -57.57 -29.50
N GLY A 897 21.44 -57.16 -28.69
CA GLY A 897 22.78 -56.75 -29.14
C GLY A 897 23.64 -56.21 -27.99
N SER A 898 24.93 -56.59 -27.92
CA SER A 898 25.90 -56.06 -26.94
C SER A 898 27.35 -56.46 -27.27
N THR A 899 28.34 -55.75 -26.71
CA THR A 899 29.72 -56.21 -26.43
C THR A 899 30.33 -55.33 -25.34
N ALA A 900 31.26 -55.87 -24.54
CA ALA A 900 31.98 -55.16 -23.48
C ALA A 900 33.32 -55.85 -23.19
N THR A 901 34.30 -55.15 -22.61
CA THR A 901 35.42 -55.76 -21.83
C THR A 901 36.23 -54.70 -21.05
N LEU A 902 37.12 -55.18 -20.16
CA LEU A 902 37.89 -54.41 -19.18
C LEU A 902 39.41 -54.32 -19.53
N THR A 903 40.13 -53.55 -18.71
CA THR A 903 41.59 -53.59 -18.42
C THR A 903 42.57 -52.75 -19.27
N SER A 904 43.20 -51.77 -18.60
CA SER A 904 44.65 -51.45 -18.68
C SER A 904 45.02 -50.46 -17.55
N ASN A 905 46.32 -50.20 -17.34
CA ASN A 905 46.91 -49.65 -16.10
C ASN A 905 47.25 -48.12 -16.23
N PRO A 906 48.01 -47.42 -15.34
CA PRO A 906 47.50 -46.17 -14.75
C PRO A 906 48.43 -44.93 -14.88
N GLN A 907 47.93 -43.73 -14.58
CA GLN A 907 48.80 -42.63 -14.11
C GLN A 907 48.09 -41.49 -13.31
N GLN A 908 48.64 -41.23 -12.13
CA GLN A 908 48.73 -39.95 -11.39
C GLN A 908 47.48 -39.04 -11.19
N GLN A 909 46.97 -39.06 -9.95
CA GLN A 909 46.45 -37.88 -9.23
C GLN A 909 47.43 -37.48 -8.11
N GLN A 910 47.58 -36.18 -7.83
CA GLN A 910 47.74 -35.57 -6.48
C GLN A 910 47.90 -34.04 -6.66
N GLN A 911 47.32 -33.10 -5.90
CA GLN A 911 46.61 -33.07 -4.61
C GLN A 911 47.48 -32.91 -3.34
N GLN A 912 47.42 -31.68 -2.79
CA GLN A 912 47.45 -31.21 -1.38
C GLN A 912 48.48 -31.70 -0.32
N GLN A 913 48.70 -30.79 0.64
CA GLN A 913 49.15 -30.96 2.04
C GLN A 913 50.64 -31.18 2.38
N GLN A 914 51.26 -30.07 2.81
CA GLN A 914 51.80 -29.82 4.17
C GLN A 914 52.96 -30.70 4.71
N GLN A 915 54.05 -30.03 5.11
CA GLN A 915 55.27 -30.63 5.65
C GLN A 915 55.25 -30.85 7.18
N GLN A 916 56.12 -31.76 7.65
CA GLN A 916 56.92 -31.54 8.86
C GLN A 916 58.40 -31.87 8.59
N MET A 917 59.30 -30.98 9.07
CA MET A 917 60.72 -31.15 9.49
C MET A 917 61.58 -32.30 8.89
N ALA A 918 62.84 -32.11 8.46
CA ALA A 918 63.81 -31.02 8.69
C ALA A 918 65.01 -31.09 7.70
N ALA A 919 65.87 -30.03 7.73
CA ALA A 919 67.28 -30.02 7.29
C ALA A 919 67.59 -30.19 5.77
N GLN A 920 68.70 -29.70 5.17
CA GLN A 920 69.67 -28.60 5.46
C GLN A 920 70.56 -28.42 4.18
N HIS A 921 71.37 -27.33 4.10
CA HIS A 921 72.27 -26.94 2.98
C HIS A 921 71.54 -26.34 1.73
N GLN A 922 71.95 -25.23 1.09
CA GLN A 922 73.27 -24.70 0.61
C GLN A 922 73.76 -25.37 -0.69
N ALA A 923 74.25 -24.65 -1.73
CA ALA A 923 74.38 -23.20 -1.98
C ALA A 923 74.63 -22.91 -3.50
N LEU A 924 75.11 -21.69 -3.83
CA LEU A 924 75.43 -21.10 -5.16
C LEU A 924 74.19 -20.48 -5.87
N GLN A 925 74.04 -19.14 -6.01
CA GLN A 925 74.86 -18.08 -6.68
C GLN A 925 74.67 -18.07 -8.22
N ALA A 926 74.57 -16.91 -8.90
CA ALA A 926 75.08 -15.57 -8.54
C ALA A 926 74.13 -14.36 -8.82
N GLN A 927 74.59 -13.19 -8.36
CA GLN A 927 74.05 -11.81 -8.52
C GLN A 927 74.55 -11.14 -9.84
N PRO A 928 74.25 -9.87 -10.24
CA PRO A 928 74.12 -8.61 -9.45
C PRO A 928 73.03 -7.60 -9.96
N SER A 929 72.97 -6.29 -9.60
CA SER A 929 72.97 -5.55 -8.31
C SER A 929 72.76 -4.03 -8.52
N GLU A 930 72.04 -3.30 -7.65
CA GLU A 930 72.12 -1.84 -7.29
C GLU A 930 70.81 -1.39 -6.58
N ALA A 931 70.71 -0.40 -5.66
CA ALA A 931 71.66 0.52 -4.99
C ALA A 931 71.23 0.78 -3.50
N ALA A 932 71.85 1.75 -2.79
CA ALA A 932 71.80 1.97 -1.31
C ALA A 932 71.10 3.31 -0.89
N PRO A 933 71.15 3.86 0.37
CA PRO A 933 71.66 3.39 1.68
C PRO A 933 70.73 3.65 2.94
N GLN A 934 71.28 3.52 4.17
CA GLN A 934 70.68 3.64 5.54
C GLN A 934 70.60 5.12 6.09
N PRO A 935 70.02 5.48 7.30
CA PRO A 935 70.15 4.84 8.65
C PRO A 935 68.92 4.86 9.64
N GLU A 936 69.16 4.52 10.92
CA GLU A 936 68.28 4.31 12.12
C GLU A 936 67.67 5.59 12.79
N PRO A 937 66.96 5.62 13.97
CA PRO A 937 66.44 4.61 14.95
C PRO A 937 64.91 4.82 15.28
N PRO A 938 64.25 4.66 16.49
CA PRO A 938 64.55 4.05 17.81
C PRO A 938 63.44 3.10 18.41
N LYS A 939 62.73 3.45 19.52
CA LYS A 939 61.82 2.60 20.36
C LYS A 939 60.80 3.40 21.22
N ALA A 940 59.70 2.77 21.68
CA ALA A 940 58.97 3.07 22.95
C ALA A 940 58.16 1.85 23.47
N ALA A 941 57.68 1.84 24.74
CA ALA A 941 57.20 0.62 25.42
C ALA A 941 56.31 0.82 26.68
N GLN A 942 55.73 -0.29 27.18
CA GLN A 942 55.17 -0.56 28.54
C GLN A 942 53.76 -0.03 28.95
N THR A 943 53.21 -0.71 29.99
CA THR A 943 51.95 -0.49 30.76
C THR A 943 52.23 0.45 31.99
N PRO A 944 51.39 0.70 33.06
CA PRO A 944 50.15 0.02 33.55
C PRO A 944 49.11 0.90 34.35
N ALA A 945 48.26 0.23 35.16
CA ALA A 945 47.71 0.67 36.47
C ALA A 945 46.40 1.52 36.58
N SER A 946 46.05 1.92 37.82
CA SER A 946 44.66 2.15 38.31
C SER A 946 44.58 3.02 39.59
N LYS A 947 43.39 3.64 39.84
CA LYS A 947 42.77 4.18 41.11
C LYS A 947 42.55 5.71 41.27
N LYS A 948 41.33 6.05 41.75
CA LYS A 948 40.93 7.20 42.63
C LYS A 948 40.93 8.63 42.01
N LYS A 949 40.25 9.65 42.58
CA LYS A 949 39.49 9.74 43.86
C LYS A 949 38.05 10.36 43.73
N SER A 950 37.56 11.15 44.70
CA SER A 950 36.11 11.35 44.97
C SER A 950 35.76 12.53 45.93
N THR A 951 34.64 13.24 45.69
CA THR A 951 33.92 14.20 46.58
C THR A 951 32.43 14.26 46.22
N LYS A 952 31.44 14.58 47.07
CA LYS A 952 31.43 14.96 48.51
C LYS A 952 30.09 14.55 49.20
N LYS A 953 30.14 14.49 50.54
CA LYS A 953 29.10 14.62 51.60
C LYS A 953 27.69 15.14 51.22
N GLU A 954 26.62 14.81 51.98
CA GLU A 954 26.56 14.94 53.46
C GLU A 954 25.71 13.87 54.22
N LYS A 955 25.58 14.06 55.55
CA LYS A 955 24.89 13.21 56.52
C LYS A 955 24.14 14.09 57.52
N LYS A 956 22.94 13.67 57.93
CA LYS A 956 22.65 13.48 59.36
C LYS A 956 21.73 12.28 59.54
#